data_AF-A0A914UPA0-F1
#
_entry.id   AF-A0A914UPA0-F1
#
_cell.length_a   1.000
_cell.length_b   1.000
_cell.length_c   1.000
_cell.angle_alpha   90.00
_cell.angle_beta   90.00
_cell.angle_gamma   90.00
#
_symmetry.space_group_name_H-M   'P 1'
#
loop_
_entity.id
_entity.type
_entity.pdbx_description
1 polymer ?
#
loop_
_entity_poly.entity_id
_entity_poly.type
_entity_poly.pdbx_seq_one_letter_code
_entity_poly.pdbx_strand_id
1 'polypeptide(L)'
;MSPIKKVLVTGGAGFIGSHTVLELLNAGYEVVAIDNFVNASHFNFNIGIFGHVDSGKTSLARALSTIASTAAFDAHPQSRERGITLDLGFSSFVLPLDADRSAELQPWNEAQITVVDCPGHASLIRTVIGGAQIIDLVLLVVDVVKGMQTQTAECLLLAEITRPGHMIVVFNKLDMLPDATRSATLDKLEKRFRKTLESTSFRDAPFVRISAAPGAVADASPLLLDSLLCALKKCIYLPSRSPEGKFLMAADHCFPIRGQGTVVTGTVLSGSIKPGATVRIPMLGESRKVKTMQMFKQPVTYAMQGDRVALCLTQLEAKQFERGLICDEDAVLTVYAAVVSFNRIGYFKGKLTAKARFHVSVGHETVMASCAFFRASAKDADFSFDAEYEHMDEVGDGDDCFALLTFDRSVICPPSSLYIASRLDADIHANSCRLAFYGRMLHPFVDKDYTHTSLPALKVFKNRRRVGQIDRLVDERTLVAHSLFKKETTLEPFVNMKVSLSSGEVGHIEGGFGQSGKVRVFFAGGLHEDTLDKLRLLGGGRKKKAKAEDDDHPPPGEPTTLSLAFKRFIYDPKKRMVQGREEVVESDDEVTDDDDDDEDEERKEEDEGVAKDYKERTIGLNSPRLDLLLGRALNKGRAAIEEMFYAGRFKVNGVIAKKKAANIHDNDEIDFLIGPSPDNPEFSVVTRIKVVSYDLRSATKTGLFPVEVRIWPALVVTDWKEEPEKED
;
A
#
# COMPACT_ATOMS: atom_id res chain seq x y z
N MET A 1 -47.58 54.48 6.56
CA MET A 1 -46.93 53.16 6.44
C MET A 1 -46.78 52.84 4.97
N SER A 2 -45.57 52.91 4.44
CA SER A 2 -45.25 52.50 3.07
C SER A 2 -45.61 51.02 2.90
N PRO A 3 -46.19 50.59 1.77
CA PRO A 3 -46.52 49.18 1.58
C PRO A 3 -45.23 48.36 1.59
N ILE A 4 -45.13 47.38 2.49
CA ILE A 4 -44.05 46.39 2.50
C ILE A 4 -44.13 45.67 1.15
N LYS A 5 -43.15 45.91 0.29
CA LYS A 5 -43.09 45.29 -1.04
C LYS A 5 -42.67 43.84 -0.83
N LYS A 6 -43.59 42.91 -1.03
CA LYS A 6 -43.26 41.47 -1.05
C LYS A 6 -42.51 41.14 -2.33
N VAL A 7 -41.36 40.50 -2.21
CA VAL A 7 -40.53 40.09 -3.34
C VAL A 7 -40.49 38.56 -3.40
N LEU A 8 -40.93 38.01 -4.54
CA LEU A 8 -40.86 36.58 -4.82
C LEU A 8 -39.54 36.28 -5.56
N VAL A 9 -38.68 35.47 -4.96
CA VAL A 9 -37.41 35.02 -5.57
C VAL A 9 -37.59 33.60 -6.08
N THR A 10 -37.62 33.41 -7.40
CA THR A 10 -37.75 32.07 -8.02
C THR A 10 -36.46 31.62 -8.69
N GLY A 11 -35.94 30.47 -8.28
CA GLY A 11 -34.82 29.77 -8.93
C GLY A 11 -33.43 30.19 -8.51
N GLY A 12 -32.76 29.33 -7.76
CA GLY A 12 -31.37 29.52 -7.36
C GLY A 12 -31.22 30.06 -5.93
N ALA A 13 -32.15 29.75 -5.04
CA ALA A 13 -32.03 30.10 -3.61
C ALA A 13 -31.04 29.20 -2.84
N GLY A 14 -30.29 28.32 -3.54
CA GLY A 14 -28.99 27.85 -3.07
C GLY A 14 -27.96 28.99 -2.94
N PHE A 15 -26.71 28.66 -2.61
CA PHE A 15 -25.61 29.56 -2.17
C PHE A 15 -25.37 30.86 -2.98
N ILE A 16 -25.90 30.99 -4.20
CA ILE A 16 -25.79 32.21 -5.03
C ILE A 16 -26.96 33.19 -4.75
N GLY A 17 -28.15 32.69 -4.43
CA GLY A 17 -29.33 33.50 -4.10
C GLY A 17 -29.43 33.91 -2.63
N SER A 18 -28.69 33.25 -1.72
CA SER A 18 -28.70 33.56 -0.29
C SER A 18 -28.23 34.98 0.00
N HIS A 19 -27.18 35.47 -0.69
CA HIS A 19 -26.73 36.86 -0.57
C HIS A 19 -27.78 37.86 -1.06
N THR A 20 -28.44 37.59 -2.19
CA THR A 20 -29.51 38.45 -2.72
C THR A 20 -30.74 38.47 -1.81
N VAL A 21 -31.11 37.33 -1.21
CA VAL A 21 -32.19 37.25 -0.22
C VAL A 21 -31.84 38.05 1.03
N LEU A 22 -30.60 37.95 1.53
CA LEU A 22 -30.14 38.72 2.70
C LEU A 22 -30.09 40.22 2.42
N GLU A 23 -29.64 40.65 1.24
CA GLU A 23 -29.67 42.06 0.83
C GLU A 23 -31.09 42.61 0.73
N LEU A 24 -32.03 41.84 0.18
CA LEU A 24 -33.43 42.22 0.09
C LEU A 24 -34.11 42.29 1.48
N LEU A 25 -33.79 41.37 2.38
CA LEU A 25 -34.26 41.42 3.78
C LEU A 25 -33.68 42.65 4.51
N ASN A 26 -32.38 42.92 4.36
CA ASN A 26 -31.72 44.09 4.96
C ASN A 26 -32.25 45.42 4.40
N ALA A 27 -32.68 45.45 3.15
CA ALA A 27 -33.34 46.60 2.53
C ALA A 27 -34.82 46.75 2.92
N GLY A 28 -35.35 45.91 3.82
CA GLY A 28 -36.69 46.03 4.40
C GLY A 28 -37.81 45.42 3.56
N TYR A 29 -37.48 44.55 2.60
CA TYR A 29 -38.47 43.80 1.82
C TYR A 29 -38.89 42.52 2.54
N GLU A 30 -40.15 42.12 2.37
CA GLU A 30 -40.60 40.79 2.79
C GLU A 30 -40.35 39.81 1.64
N VAL A 31 -39.37 38.92 1.82
CA VAL A 31 -38.91 38.03 0.76
C VAL A 31 -39.56 36.66 0.90
N VAL A 32 -40.21 36.19 -0.16
CA VAL A 32 -40.69 34.81 -0.30
C VAL A 32 -39.78 34.12 -1.31
N ALA A 33 -38.98 33.16 -0.87
CA ALA A 33 -38.13 32.37 -1.75
C ALA A 33 -38.89 31.11 -2.20
N ILE A 34 -39.06 30.95 -3.51
CA ILE A 34 -39.50 29.71 -4.13
C ILE A 34 -38.30 29.17 -4.90
N ASP A 35 -37.48 28.36 -4.23
CA ASP A 35 -36.42 27.68 -4.97
C ASP A 35 -37.04 26.68 -5.93
N ASN A 36 -36.50 26.60 -7.14
CA ASN A 36 -36.77 25.45 -7.98
C ASN A 36 -35.93 24.33 -7.37
N PHE A 37 -36.50 23.61 -6.40
CA PHE A 37 -36.02 22.32 -5.96
C PHE A 37 -36.06 21.28 -7.10
N VAL A 38 -35.88 21.67 -8.36
CA VAL A 38 -35.95 20.79 -9.54
C VAL A 38 -34.82 19.75 -9.50
N ASN A 39 -33.72 20.01 -8.79
CA ASN A 39 -32.69 18.99 -8.48
C ASN A 39 -32.80 18.44 -7.04
N ALA A 40 -33.79 18.88 -6.26
CA ALA A 40 -33.98 18.55 -4.86
C ALA A 40 -35.34 17.88 -4.58
N SER A 41 -36.04 17.41 -5.63
CA SER A 41 -37.24 16.58 -5.46
C SER A 41 -36.90 15.15 -5.02
N HIS A 42 -35.67 14.70 -5.25
CA HIS A 42 -35.26 13.33 -4.95
C HIS A 42 -33.96 13.27 -4.17
N PHE A 43 -33.99 12.50 -3.08
CA PHE A 43 -32.81 12.13 -2.32
C PHE A 43 -32.11 10.97 -3.03
N ASN A 44 -30.90 11.19 -3.58
CA ASN A 44 -30.13 10.11 -4.21
C ASN A 44 -29.56 9.16 -3.15
N PHE A 45 -29.68 7.85 -3.31
CA PHE A 45 -29.13 6.86 -2.38
C PHE A 45 -28.60 5.64 -3.13
N ASN A 46 -27.37 5.23 -2.84
CA ASN A 46 -26.71 4.17 -3.61
C ASN A 46 -26.80 2.83 -2.87
N ILE A 47 -27.37 1.82 -3.51
CA ILE A 47 -27.51 0.47 -2.97
C ILE A 47 -26.67 -0.50 -3.77
N GLY A 48 -25.82 -1.26 -3.10
CA GLY A 48 -24.98 -2.28 -3.70
C GLY A 48 -25.60 -3.66 -3.59
N ILE A 49 -25.62 -4.43 -4.67
CA ILE A 49 -26.06 -5.81 -4.65
C ILE A 49 -24.83 -6.73 -4.66
N PHE A 50 -24.57 -7.37 -3.53
CA PHE A 50 -23.44 -8.26 -3.30
C PHE A 50 -23.90 -9.71 -3.22
N GLY A 51 -22.99 -10.65 -3.45
CA GLY A 51 -23.28 -12.08 -3.34
C GLY A 51 -22.57 -12.95 -4.36
N HIS A 52 -22.66 -14.27 -4.15
CA HIS A 52 -21.99 -15.27 -4.97
C HIS A 52 -22.46 -15.29 -6.43
N VAL A 53 -21.67 -15.91 -7.32
CA VAL A 53 -22.08 -16.21 -8.71
C VAL A 53 -23.43 -16.94 -8.70
N ASP A 54 -24.31 -16.59 -9.63
CA ASP A 54 -25.65 -17.17 -9.74
C ASP A 54 -26.57 -17.04 -8.52
N SER A 55 -26.27 -16.19 -7.53
CA SER A 55 -27.22 -15.91 -6.43
C SER A 55 -28.45 -15.12 -6.88
N GLY A 56 -28.45 -14.60 -8.10
CA GLY A 56 -29.54 -13.82 -8.72
C GLY A 56 -29.45 -12.31 -8.49
N LYS A 57 -28.25 -11.76 -8.34
CA LYS A 57 -28.00 -10.31 -8.17
C LYS A 57 -28.60 -9.48 -9.30
N THR A 58 -28.26 -9.80 -10.54
CA THR A 58 -28.76 -9.08 -11.73
C THR A 58 -30.26 -9.27 -11.93
N SER A 59 -30.79 -10.45 -11.62
CA SER A 59 -32.24 -10.68 -11.60
C SER A 59 -32.95 -9.80 -10.58
N LEU A 60 -32.37 -9.65 -9.38
CA LEU A 60 -32.90 -8.76 -8.34
C LEU A 60 -32.79 -7.29 -8.76
N ALA A 61 -31.65 -6.88 -9.33
CA ALA A 61 -31.47 -5.53 -9.88
C ALA A 61 -32.56 -5.23 -10.91
N ARG A 62 -32.83 -6.17 -11.82
CA ARG A 62 -33.88 -6.03 -12.85
C ARG A 62 -35.28 -5.95 -12.25
N ALA A 63 -35.58 -6.76 -11.24
CA ALA A 63 -36.87 -6.73 -10.55
C ALA A 63 -37.12 -5.41 -9.79
N LEU A 64 -36.08 -4.78 -9.26
CA LEU A 64 -36.18 -3.50 -8.54
C LEU A 64 -36.23 -2.27 -9.45
N SER A 65 -35.62 -2.35 -10.62
CA SER A 65 -35.32 -1.16 -11.44
C SER A 65 -36.48 -0.72 -12.32
N THR A 66 -36.73 0.59 -12.35
CA THR A 66 -37.65 1.21 -13.31
C THR A 66 -36.91 1.82 -14.49
N ILE A 67 -35.67 2.28 -14.29
CA ILE A 67 -34.82 2.92 -15.30
C ILE A 67 -33.46 2.22 -15.37
N ALA A 68 -33.07 1.80 -16.58
CA ALA A 68 -31.73 1.30 -16.87
C ALA A 68 -30.77 2.46 -17.18
N SER A 69 -29.57 2.44 -16.58
CA SER A 69 -28.48 3.38 -16.86
C SER A 69 -27.35 2.66 -17.62
N THR A 70 -26.09 2.81 -17.21
CA THR A 70 -24.92 2.22 -17.88
C THR A 70 -24.65 0.78 -17.45
N ALA A 71 -24.32 -0.10 -18.40
CA ALA A 71 -23.98 -1.52 -18.19
C ALA A 71 -25.00 -2.36 -17.39
N ALA A 72 -26.22 -1.83 -17.20
CA ALA A 72 -27.30 -2.53 -16.53
C ALA A 72 -27.64 -3.86 -17.23
N PHE A 73 -28.03 -4.85 -16.46
CA PHE A 73 -28.65 -6.09 -16.95
C PHE A 73 -27.79 -6.86 -17.95
N ASP A 74 -26.47 -6.89 -17.74
CA ASP A 74 -25.51 -7.56 -18.62
C ASP A 74 -25.61 -7.04 -20.07
N ALA A 75 -25.67 -5.73 -20.26
CA ALA A 75 -25.76 -5.12 -21.59
C ALA A 75 -24.55 -5.45 -22.49
N HIS A 76 -23.38 -5.73 -21.90
CA HIS A 76 -22.16 -6.01 -22.64
C HIS A 76 -22.21 -7.39 -23.33
N PRO A 77 -21.88 -7.51 -24.63
CA PRO A 77 -21.95 -8.79 -25.37
C PRO A 77 -21.21 -9.94 -24.68
N GLN A 78 -20.02 -9.67 -24.15
CA GLN A 78 -19.24 -10.67 -23.41
C GLN A 78 -19.87 -11.10 -22.07
N SER A 79 -20.66 -10.24 -21.41
CA SER A 79 -21.39 -10.63 -20.19
C SER A 79 -22.54 -11.58 -20.54
N ARG A 80 -23.22 -11.36 -21.67
CA ARG A 80 -24.28 -12.25 -22.19
C ARG A 80 -23.74 -13.59 -22.65
N GLU A 81 -22.62 -13.60 -23.37
CA GLU A 81 -21.98 -14.84 -23.83
C GLU A 81 -21.48 -15.71 -22.67
N ARG A 82 -20.95 -15.09 -21.61
CA ARG A 82 -20.43 -15.80 -20.43
C ARG A 82 -21.47 -16.06 -19.36
N GLY A 83 -22.66 -15.46 -19.47
CA GLY A 83 -23.72 -15.56 -18.45
C GLY A 83 -23.32 -14.99 -17.08
N ILE A 84 -22.35 -14.08 -17.02
CA ILE A 84 -21.88 -13.46 -15.78
C ILE A 84 -21.71 -11.95 -15.96
N THR A 85 -22.03 -11.20 -14.90
CA THR A 85 -21.76 -9.77 -14.82
C THR A 85 -20.25 -9.53 -14.73
N LEU A 86 -19.69 -8.86 -15.75
CA LEU A 86 -18.25 -8.58 -15.84
C LEU A 86 -17.87 -7.20 -15.27
N ASP A 87 -18.85 -6.29 -15.17
CA ASP A 87 -18.67 -4.90 -14.76
C ASP A 87 -19.74 -4.45 -13.77
N LEU A 88 -19.54 -3.30 -13.11
CA LEU A 88 -20.58 -2.67 -12.30
C LEU A 88 -21.76 -2.26 -13.19
N GLY A 89 -22.91 -2.91 -12.98
CA GLY A 89 -24.15 -2.56 -13.63
C GLY A 89 -24.87 -1.47 -12.83
N PHE A 90 -25.32 -0.40 -13.50
CA PHE A 90 -26.02 0.70 -12.83
C PHE A 90 -27.46 0.82 -13.31
N SER A 91 -28.37 0.83 -12.35
CA SER A 91 -29.80 0.98 -12.60
C SER A 91 -30.43 1.84 -11.51
N SER A 92 -31.67 2.28 -11.70
CA SER A 92 -32.33 3.11 -10.69
C SER A 92 -33.83 2.89 -10.61
N PHE A 93 -34.37 3.20 -9.45
CA PHE A 93 -35.80 3.30 -9.21
C PHE A 93 -36.09 4.39 -8.18
N VAL A 94 -37.35 4.81 -8.09
CA VAL A 94 -37.80 5.82 -7.13
C VAL A 94 -38.62 5.13 -6.05
N LEU A 95 -38.30 5.39 -4.79
CA LEU A 95 -38.97 4.84 -3.63
C LEU A 95 -39.69 5.97 -2.87
N PRO A 96 -41.02 5.92 -2.71
CA PRO A 96 -41.73 6.89 -1.89
C PRO A 96 -41.36 6.71 -0.41
N LEU A 97 -41.03 7.81 0.27
CA LEU A 97 -40.68 7.82 1.69
C LEU A 97 -41.95 7.94 2.54
N ASP A 98 -41.99 7.25 3.68
CA ASP A 98 -43.15 7.26 4.56
C ASP A 98 -43.19 8.56 5.40
N ALA A 99 -44.39 9.12 5.59
CA ALA A 99 -44.60 10.44 6.19
C ALA A 99 -44.04 10.58 7.63
N ASP A 100 -44.02 9.51 8.42
CA ASP A 100 -43.55 9.56 9.81
C ASP A 100 -42.03 9.76 9.94
N ARG A 101 -41.23 9.37 8.93
CA ARG A 101 -39.77 9.63 8.88
C ARG A 101 -39.42 10.91 8.12
N SER A 102 -40.41 11.55 7.51
CA SER A 102 -40.19 12.79 6.75
C SER A 102 -39.59 13.90 7.62
N ALA A 103 -39.74 13.89 8.95
CA ALA A 103 -39.13 14.93 9.79
C ALA A 103 -37.58 14.94 9.78
N GLU A 104 -36.93 13.77 9.68
CA GLU A 104 -35.45 13.65 9.60
C GLU A 104 -34.92 13.73 8.15
N LEU A 105 -35.77 13.36 7.19
CA LEU A 105 -35.47 13.33 5.74
C LEU A 105 -36.15 14.49 5.00
N GLN A 106 -36.64 15.50 5.71
CA GLN A 106 -37.22 16.70 5.11
C GLN A 106 -36.09 17.54 4.52
N PRO A 107 -36.21 18.00 3.26
CA PRO A 107 -37.46 18.25 2.52
C PRO A 107 -37.90 17.18 1.49
N TRP A 108 -37.36 15.95 1.51
CA TRP A 108 -37.60 14.97 0.43
C TRP A 108 -38.81 14.06 0.68
N ASN A 109 -39.68 13.92 -0.32
CA ASN A 109 -40.82 12.98 -0.30
C ASN A 109 -40.50 11.63 -0.98
N GLU A 110 -39.49 11.61 -1.85
CA GLU A 110 -39.10 10.45 -2.64
C GLU A 110 -37.58 10.28 -2.61
N ALA A 111 -37.14 9.03 -2.52
CA ALA A 111 -35.73 8.66 -2.62
C ALA A 111 -35.45 8.06 -3.99
N GLN A 112 -34.50 8.63 -4.72
CA GLN A 112 -33.97 8.05 -5.94
C GLN A 112 -32.87 7.05 -5.59
N ILE A 113 -33.16 5.77 -5.79
CA ILE A 113 -32.24 4.69 -5.47
C ILE A 113 -31.42 4.34 -6.71
N THR A 114 -30.10 4.47 -6.62
CA THR A 114 -29.17 3.91 -7.61
C THR A 114 -28.76 2.51 -7.18
N VAL A 115 -29.12 1.51 -7.96
CA VAL A 115 -28.70 0.12 -7.74
C VAL A 115 -27.39 -0.12 -8.48
N VAL A 116 -26.37 -0.51 -7.72
CA VAL A 116 -25.05 -0.91 -8.17
C VAL A 116 -24.98 -2.44 -8.13
N ASP A 117 -25.10 -3.08 -9.29
CA ASP A 117 -24.97 -4.53 -9.44
C ASP A 117 -23.48 -4.90 -9.52
N CYS A 118 -22.99 -5.61 -8.50
CA CYS A 118 -21.59 -5.98 -8.42
C CYS A 118 -21.33 -7.38 -8.99
N PRO A 119 -20.20 -7.59 -9.69
CA PRO A 119 -19.86 -8.90 -10.23
C PRO A 119 -19.65 -9.93 -9.11
N GLY A 120 -20.19 -11.14 -9.28
CA GLY A 120 -20.05 -12.22 -8.28
C GLY A 120 -18.83 -13.12 -8.46
N HIS A 121 -18.13 -13.02 -9.60
CA HIS A 121 -17.05 -13.93 -9.93
C HIS A 121 -15.78 -13.58 -9.14
N ALA A 122 -15.08 -14.60 -8.64
CA ALA A 122 -13.93 -14.39 -7.74
C ALA A 122 -12.78 -13.61 -8.40
N SER A 123 -12.59 -13.69 -9.71
CA SER A 123 -11.58 -12.89 -10.44
C SER A 123 -11.89 -11.39 -10.49
N LEU A 124 -13.13 -10.98 -10.20
CA LEU A 124 -13.61 -9.60 -10.35
C LEU A 124 -13.70 -8.86 -9.00
N ILE A 125 -13.06 -9.38 -7.96
CA ILE A 125 -13.05 -8.78 -6.62
C ILE A 125 -12.52 -7.34 -6.60
N ARG A 126 -11.60 -6.99 -7.51
CA ARG A 126 -11.10 -5.60 -7.67
C ARG A 126 -12.23 -4.63 -8.02
N THR A 127 -13.13 -5.06 -8.91
CA THR A 127 -14.30 -4.29 -9.33
C THR A 127 -15.31 -4.16 -8.18
N VAL A 128 -15.49 -5.22 -7.39
CA VAL A 128 -16.35 -5.19 -6.18
C VAL A 128 -15.80 -4.20 -5.15
N ILE A 129 -14.48 -4.18 -4.92
CA ILE A 129 -13.84 -3.23 -3.98
C ILE A 129 -14.07 -1.78 -4.42
N GLY A 130 -13.89 -1.46 -5.70
CA GLY A 130 -14.18 -0.13 -6.23
C GLY A 130 -15.66 0.26 -6.11
N GLY A 131 -16.56 -0.68 -6.39
CA GLY A 131 -18.01 -0.48 -6.22
C GLY A 131 -18.41 -0.28 -4.75
N ALA A 132 -17.79 -0.99 -3.81
CA ALA A 132 -18.11 -0.94 -2.39
C ALA A 132 -17.93 0.45 -1.76
N GLN A 133 -17.12 1.33 -2.37
CA GLN A 133 -16.89 2.68 -1.89
C GLN A 133 -18.01 3.67 -2.26
N ILE A 134 -18.72 3.43 -3.36
CA ILE A 134 -19.79 4.30 -3.85
C ILE A 134 -21.18 3.94 -3.28
N ILE A 135 -21.28 2.81 -2.58
CA ILE A 135 -22.52 2.24 -2.05
C ILE A 135 -22.78 2.73 -0.63
N ASP A 136 -24.01 3.16 -0.32
CA ASP A 136 -24.45 3.55 1.02
C ASP A 136 -25.06 2.39 1.83
N LEU A 137 -25.76 1.46 1.18
CA LEU A 137 -26.37 0.28 1.80
C LEU A 137 -26.09 -0.98 0.97
N VAL A 138 -25.73 -2.09 1.64
CA VAL A 138 -25.45 -3.36 0.96
C VAL A 138 -26.64 -4.32 1.05
N LEU A 139 -27.07 -4.86 -0.09
CA LEU A 139 -27.95 -6.02 -0.19
C LEU A 139 -27.10 -7.27 -0.41
N LEU A 140 -26.99 -8.13 0.60
CA LEU A 140 -26.27 -9.40 0.49
C LEU A 140 -27.23 -10.49 0.00
N VAL A 141 -27.17 -10.80 -1.29
CA VAL A 141 -28.02 -11.81 -1.94
C VAL A 141 -27.45 -13.20 -1.76
N VAL A 142 -28.23 -14.06 -1.11
CA VAL A 142 -27.88 -15.44 -0.77
C VAL A 142 -28.85 -16.39 -1.44
N ASP A 143 -28.33 -17.39 -2.14
CA ASP A 143 -29.12 -18.51 -2.67
C ASP A 143 -29.57 -19.39 -1.50
N VAL A 144 -30.88 -19.56 -1.30
CA VAL A 144 -31.44 -20.33 -0.18
C VAL A 144 -31.10 -21.81 -0.21
N VAL A 145 -30.78 -22.37 -1.38
CA VAL A 145 -30.42 -23.78 -1.55
C VAL A 145 -28.95 -23.99 -1.16
N LYS A 146 -28.08 -23.07 -1.54
CA LYS A 146 -26.62 -23.19 -1.33
C LYS A 146 -26.14 -22.57 0.00
N GLY A 147 -26.83 -21.55 0.51
CA GLY A 147 -26.46 -20.83 1.72
C GLY A 147 -25.17 -20.02 1.56
N MET A 148 -24.34 -19.98 2.61
CA MET A 148 -23.11 -19.18 2.64
C MET A 148 -21.99 -19.82 1.82
N GLN A 149 -21.50 -19.10 0.81
CA GLN A 149 -20.42 -19.53 -0.08
C GLN A 149 -19.19 -18.61 0.10
N THR A 150 -18.04 -19.00 -0.47
CA THR A 150 -16.76 -18.28 -0.29
C THR A 150 -16.86 -16.79 -0.65
N GLN A 151 -17.44 -16.47 -1.80
CA GLN A 151 -17.61 -15.09 -2.28
C GLN A 151 -18.65 -14.32 -1.44
N THR A 152 -19.67 -15.01 -0.90
CA THR A 152 -20.62 -14.39 0.04
C THR A 152 -19.90 -13.95 1.31
N ALA A 153 -18.97 -14.76 1.83
CA ALA A 153 -18.16 -14.40 2.98
C ALA A 153 -17.18 -13.25 2.68
N GLU A 154 -16.52 -13.25 1.52
CA GLU A 154 -15.66 -12.12 1.10
C GLU A 154 -16.47 -10.83 0.93
N CYS A 155 -17.67 -10.89 0.35
CA CYS A 155 -18.56 -9.74 0.21
C CYS A 155 -19.05 -9.21 1.57
N LEU A 156 -19.34 -10.10 2.52
CA LEU A 156 -19.70 -9.72 3.88
C LEU A 156 -18.56 -8.94 4.56
N LEU A 157 -17.32 -9.40 4.40
CA LEU A 157 -16.14 -8.70 4.92
C LEU A 157 -15.93 -7.35 4.25
N LEU A 158 -16.10 -7.27 2.92
CA LEU A 158 -16.02 -5.99 2.21
C LEU A 158 -17.09 -5.01 2.71
N ALA A 159 -18.32 -5.47 2.89
CA ALA A 159 -19.40 -4.66 3.42
C ALA A 159 -19.08 -4.17 4.85
N GLU A 160 -18.51 -5.03 5.71
CA GLU A 160 -18.09 -4.65 7.06
C GLU A 160 -17.02 -3.55 7.04
N ILE A 161 -16.07 -3.64 6.09
CA ILE A 161 -14.99 -2.68 5.94
C ILE A 161 -15.50 -1.34 5.39
N THR A 162 -16.39 -1.36 4.39
CA THR A 162 -16.80 -0.13 3.70
C THR A 162 -18.05 0.52 4.29
N ARG A 163 -19.02 -0.26 4.78
CA ARG A 163 -20.33 0.20 5.29
C ARG A 163 -20.77 -0.60 6.52
N PRO A 164 -20.06 -0.45 7.65
CA PRO A 164 -20.44 -1.13 8.89
C PRO A 164 -21.86 -0.75 9.32
N GLY A 165 -22.65 -1.74 9.77
CA GLY A 165 -24.01 -1.53 10.26
C GLY A 165 -25.11 -1.33 9.20
N HIS A 166 -24.77 -1.13 7.93
CA HIS A 166 -25.73 -0.86 6.85
C HIS A 166 -25.81 -2.01 5.83
N MET A 167 -26.47 -3.10 6.21
CA MET A 167 -26.70 -4.26 5.34
C MET A 167 -28.10 -4.86 5.51
N ILE A 168 -28.66 -5.38 4.42
CA ILE A 168 -29.85 -6.25 4.42
C ILE A 168 -29.46 -7.59 3.80
N VAL A 169 -29.81 -8.69 4.44
CA VAL A 169 -29.59 -10.03 3.90
C VAL A 169 -30.83 -10.48 3.12
N VAL A 170 -30.64 -10.80 1.84
CA VAL A 170 -31.71 -11.17 0.91
C VAL A 170 -31.59 -12.64 0.54
N PHE A 171 -32.50 -13.45 1.06
CA PHE A 171 -32.65 -14.87 0.71
C PHE A 171 -33.44 -14.99 -0.59
N ASN A 172 -32.76 -15.35 -1.68
CA ASN A 172 -33.30 -15.44 -3.02
C ASN A 172 -33.52 -16.91 -3.47
N LYS A 173 -34.35 -17.12 -4.51
CA LYS A 173 -34.73 -18.42 -5.09
C LYS A 173 -35.61 -19.30 -4.18
N LEU A 174 -36.55 -18.68 -3.46
CA LEU A 174 -37.51 -19.41 -2.61
C LEU A 174 -38.32 -20.49 -3.35
N ASP A 175 -38.56 -20.28 -4.64
CA ASP A 175 -39.30 -21.17 -5.53
C ASP A 175 -38.63 -22.54 -5.71
N MET A 176 -37.31 -22.61 -5.55
CA MET A 176 -36.55 -23.85 -5.64
C MET A 176 -36.74 -24.77 -4.42
N LEU A 177 -37.30 -24.25 -3.32
CA LEU A 177 -37.56 -25.03 -2.11
C LEU A 177 -38.98 -25.64 -2.17
N PRO A 178 -39.13 -26.93 -1.81
CA PRO A 178 -40.45 -27.57 -1.68
C PRO A 178 -41.31 -26.88 -0.61
N ASP A 179 -42.58 -26.59 -0.92
CA ASP A 179 -43.50 -25.85 -0.05
C ASP A 179 -43.55 -26.41 1.38
N ALA A 180 -43.62 -27.74 1.52
CA ALA A 180 -43.72 -28.43 2.80
C ALA A 180 -42.50 -28.22 3.73
N THR A 181 -41.32 -27.97 3.17
CA THR A 181 -40.06 -27.84 3.94
C THR A 181 -39.49 -26.43 3.92
N ARG A 182 -40.09 -25.51 3.14
CA ARG A 182 -39.57 -24.17 2.87
C ARG A 182 -39.36 -23.37 4.15
N SER A 183 -40.37 -23.24 5.01
CA SER A 183 -40.26 -22.42 6.23
C SER A 183 -39.18 -22.93 7.18
N ALA A 184 -39.19 -24.24 7.49
CA ALA A 184 -38.22 -24.84 8.40
C ALA A 184 -36.76 -24.70 7.92
N THR A 185 -36.55 -24.80 6.61
CA THR A 185 -35.21 -24.66 5.99
C THR A 185 -34.72 -23.21 6.09
N LEU A 186 -35.59 -22.24 5.82
CA LEU A 186 -35.29 -20.82 5.93
C LEU A 186 -35.00 -20.40 7.37
N ASP A 187 -35.80 -20.85 8.33
CA ASP A 187 -35.58 -20.53 9.74
C ASP A 187 -34.25 -21.11 10.25
N LYS A 188 -33.86 -22.29 9.77
CA LYS A 188 -32.55 -22.90 10.07
C LYS A 188 -31.40 -22.11 9.41
N LEU A 189 -31.59 -21.65 8.18
CA LEU A 189 -30.59 -20.85 7.46
C LEU A 189 -30.41 -19.48 8.14
N GLU A 190 -31.50 -18.82 8.47
CA GLU A 190 -31.52 -17.53 9.16
C GLU A 190 -30.81 -17.62 10.52
N LYS A 191 -31.10 -18.64 11.34
CA LYS A 191 -30.39 -18.87 12.61
C LYS A 191 -28.88 -19.05 12.41
N ARG A 192 -28.45 -19.75 11.36
CA ARG A 192 -27.03 -19.92 11.03
C ARG A 192 -26.38 -18.60 10.64
N PHE A 193 -27.04 -17.82 9.79
CA PHE A 193 -26.54 -16.51 9.38
C PHE A 193 -26.49 -15.54 10.57
N ARG A 194 -27.53 -15.48 11.40
CA ARG A 194 -27.56 -14.63 12.60
C ARG A 194 -26.39 -14.94 13.52
N LYS A 195 -26.06 -16.22 13.74
CA LYS A 195 -24.87 -16.63 14.50
C LYS A 195 -23.55 -16.16 13.86
N THR A 196 -23.45 -16.16 12.53
CA THR A 196 -22.27 -15.63 11.82
C THR A 196 -22.18 -14.10 11.93
N LEU A 197 -23.31 -13.41 11.90
CA LEU A 197 -23.36 -11.94 11.98
C LEU A 197 -23.23 -11.40 13.41
N GLU A 198 -23.40 -12.23 14.44
CA GLU A 198 -23.23 -11.84 15.85
C GLU A 198 -21.85 -11.28 16.17
N SER A 199 -20.80 -11.77 15.48
CA SER A 199 -19.42 -11.30 15.66
C SER A 199 -19.05 -10.11 14.77
N THR A 200 -19.97 -9.60 13.95
CA THR A 200 -19.70 -8.51 13.00
C THR A 200 -20.51 -7.27 13.35
N SER A 201 -20.26 -6.16 12.67
CA SER A 201 -21.07 -4.93 12.79
C SER A 201 -22.54 -5.09 12.33
N PHE A 202 -22.97 -6.27 11.86
CA PHE A 202 -24.28 -6.51 11.26
C PHE A 202 -25.22 -7.38 12.09
N ARG A 203 -25.03 -7.42 13.42
CA ARG A 203 -25.84 -8.23 14.35
C ARG A 203 -27.35 -8.06 14.20
N ASP A 204 -27.79 -6.85 13.89
CA ASP A 204 -29.21 -6.47 13.78
C ASP A 204 -29.68 -6.32 12.31
N ALA A 205 -28.90 -6.81 11.34
CA ALA A 205 -29.28 -6.75 9.94
C ALA A 205 -30.60 -7.49 9.67
N PRO A 206 -31.56 -6.88 8.95
CA PRO A 206 -32.82 -7.52 8.62
C PRO A 206 -32.63 -8.62 7.55
N PHE A 207 -33.44 -9.67 7.67
CA PHE A 207 -33.51 -10.77 6.72
C PHE A 207 -34.80 -10.65 5.90
N VAL A 208 -34.66 -10.68 4.58
CA VAL A 208 -35.79 -10.64 3.64
C VAL A 208 -35.75 -11.88 2.76
N ARG A 209 -36.92 -12.46 2.52
CA ARG A 209 -37.11 -13.70 1.76
C ARG A 209 -37.84 -13.35 0.45
N ILE A 210 -37.23 -13.60 -0.70
CA ILE A 210 -37.79 -13.27 -2.02
C ILE A 210 -37.52 -14.35 -3.08
N SER A 211 -38.24 -14.30 -4.20
CA SER A 211 -37.76 -14.90 -5.44
C SER A 211 -37.81 -13.86 -6.56
N ALA A 212 -36.63 -13.44 -7.02
CA ALA A 212 -36.51 -12.38 -8.02
C ALA A 212 -36.89 -12.83 -9.45
N ALA A 213 -36.75 -14.12 -9.77
CA ALA A 213 -37.09 -14.68 -11.08
C ALA A 213 -37.59 -16.13 -10.94
N PRO A 214 -38.86 -16.32 -10.52
CA PRO A 214 -39.44 -17.66 -10.33
C PRO A 214 -39.36 -18.49 -11.61
N GLY A 215 -38.88 -19.74 -11.51
CA GLY A 215 -38.78 -20.64 -12.67
C GLY A 215 -37.73 -20.24 -13.72
N ALA A 216 -36.82 -19.32 -13.39
CA ALA A 216 -35.76 -18.81 -14.28
C ALA A 216 -36.26 -18.12 -15.56
N VAL A 217 -37.52 -17.68 -15.59
CA VAL A 217 -38.08 -16.89 -16.70
C VAL A 217 -37.88 -15.40 -16.42
N ALA A 218 -37.31 -14.67 -17.37
CA ALA A 218 -36.93 -13.26 -17.19
C ALA A 218 -38.12 -12.29 -16.97
N ASP A 219 -39.32 -12.69 -17.39
CA ASP A 219 -40.57 -11.90 -17.31
C ASP A 219 -41.54 -12.39 -16.22
N ALA A 220 -41.13 -13.34 -15.37
CA ALA A 220 -41.97 -13.80 -14.26
C ALA A 220 -42.06 -12.72 -13.17
N SER A 221 -43.27 -12.47 -12.65
CA SER A 221 -43.48 -11.52 -11.57
C SER A 221 -42.72 -11.96 -10.31
N PRO A 222 -41.86 -11.09 -9.74
CA PRO A 222 -41.07 -11.44 -8.57
C PRO A 222 -41.97 -11.70 -7.37
N LEU A 223 -41.66 -12.73 -6.59
CA LEU A 223 -42.42 -13.08 -5.38
C LEU A 223 -41.86 -12.31 -4.19
N LEU A 224 -42.77 -11.70 -3.41
CA LEU A 224 -42.48 -11.00 -2.15
C LEU A 224 -41.54 -9.79 -2.26
N LEU A 225 -41.48 -9.14 -3.43
CA LEU A 225 -40.66 -7.94 -3.63
C LEU A 225 -41.09 -6.78 -2.71
N ASP A 226 -42.38 -6.66 -2.41
CA ASP A 226 -42.91 -5.64 -1.50
C ASP A 226 -42.32 -5.73 -0.09
N SER A 227 -41.95 -6.94 0.35
CA SER A 227 -41.28 -7.13 1.65
C SER A 227 -39.87 -6.53 1.65
N LEU A 228 -39.16 -6.63 0.52
CA LEU A 228 -37.85 -5.99 0.35
C LEU A 228 -37.99 -4.46 0.31
N LEU A 229 -38.97 -3.94 -0.42
CA LEU A 229 -39.23 -2.50 -0.46
C LEU A 229 -39.58 -1.95 0.93
N CYS A 230 -40.37 -2.67 1.72
CA CYS A 230 -40.68 -2.30 3.10
C CYS A 230 -39.42 -2.31 4.00
N ALA A 231 -38.56 -3.33 3.88
CA ALA A 231 -37.30 -3.37 4.62
C ALA A 231 -36.36 -2.23 4.21
N LEU A 232 -36.26 -1.94 2.90
CA LEU A 232 -35.48 -0.82 2.37
C LEU A 232 -35.95 0.52 2.94
N LYS A 233 -37.26 0.80 2.94
CA LYS A 233 -37.84 2.01 3.55
C LYS A 233 -37.43 2.20 5.02
N LYS A 234 -37.33 1.09 5.78
CA LYS A 234 -36.93 1.11 7.20
C LYS A 234 -35.42 1.34 7.38
N CYS A 235 -34.60 0.83 6.47
CA CYS A 235 -33.13 0.88 6.58
C CYS A 235 -32.49 2.10 5.91
N ILE A 236 -33.21 2.82 5.04
CA ILE A 236 -32.71 4.05 4.43
C ILE A 236 -32.46 5.11 5.51
N TYR A 237 -31.35 5.83 5.36
CA TYR A 237 -30.91 6.92 6.23
C TYR A 237 -30.31 8.04 5.38
N LEU A 238 -30.14 9.22 5.96
CA LEU A 238 -29.46 10.33 5.29
C LEU A 238 -27.94 10.20 5.49
N PRO A 239 -27.15 9.85 4.47
CA PRO A 239 -25.71 9.90 4.57
C PRO A 239 -25.26 11.35 4.71
N SER A 240 -24.23 11.59 5.52
CA SER A 240 -23.60 12.90 5.66
C SER A 240 -22.90 13.28 4.36
N ARG A 241 -23.60 14.01 3.49
CA ARG A 241 -23.08 14.50 2.21
C ARG A 241 -22.78 15.98 2.31
N SER A 242 -21.55 16.36 1.99
CA SER A 242 -21.16 17.76 1.94
C SER A 242 -20.82 18.16 0.50
N PRO A 243 -21.36 19.28 0.01
CA PRO A 243 -20.92 19.87 -1.26
C PRO A 243 -19.59 20.61 -1.13
N GLU A 244 -19.09 20.79 0.10
CA GLU A 244 -17.84 21.49 0.39
C GLU A 244 -16.60 20.64 0.08
N GLY A 245 -15.48 21.32 -0.12
CA GLY A 245 -14.22 20.70 -0.50
C GLY A 245 -14.04 20.55 -2.00
N LYS A 246 -12.96 19.87 -2.40
CA LYS A 246 -12.57 19.71 -3.80
C LYS A 246 -13.41 18.63 -4.47
N PHE A 247 -13.77 18.87 -5.73
CA PHE A 247 -14.51 17.92 -6.55
C PHE A 247 -13.67 16.67 -6.81
N LEU A 248 -14.26 15.51 -6.54
CA LEU A 248 -13.72 14.20 -6.88
C LEU A 248 -14.85 13.30 -7.35
N MET A 249 -14.67 12.67 -8.50
CA MET A 249 -15.61 11.75 -9.11
C MET A 249 -14.91 10.47 -9.53
N ALA A 250 -15.50 9.34 -9.13
CA ALA A 250 -15.15 8.01 -9.59
C ALA A 250 -15.83 7.75 -10.93
N ALA A 251 -15.07 7.73 -12.02
CA ALA A 251 -15.57 7.45 -13.35
C ALA A 251 -15.50 5.95 -13.67
N ASP A 252 -16.65 5.39 -14.06
CA ASP A 252 -16.82 3.96 -14.32
C ASP A 252 -16.86 3.64 -15.82
N HIS A 253 -17.35 4.56 -16.64
CA HIS A 253 -17.51 4.36 -18.08
C HIS A 253 -17.27 5.65 -18.85
N CYS A 254 -16.72 5.49 -20.04
CA CYS A 254 -16.42 6.58 -20.97
C CYS A 254 -16.84 6.15 -22.38
N PHE A 255 -17.63 6.95 -23.06
CA PHE A 255 -18.05 6.67 -24.44
C PHE A 255 -18.22 7.95 -25.26
N PRO A 256 -17.90 7.92 -26.56
CA PRO A 256 -18.04 9.09 -27.42
C PRO A 256 -19.49 9.25 -27.89
N ILE A 257 -19.98 10.49 -27.93
CA ILE A 257 -21.24 10.87 -28.58
C ILE A 257 -20.92 11.72 -29.80
N ARG A 258 -21.30 11.22 -30.98
CA ARG A 258 -21.06 11.91 -32.27
C ARG A 258 -21.64 13.33 -32.21
N GLY A 259 -20.78 14.32 -32.48
CA GLY A 259 -21.14 15.74 -32.55
C GLY A 259 -21.21 16.48 -31.21
N GLN A 260 -21.27 15.80 -30.05
CA GLN A 260 -21.38 16.47 -28.74
C GLN A 260 -20.07 16.48 -27.96
N GLY A 261 -19.33 15.37 -28.00
CA GLY A 261 -18.09 15.17 -27.26
C GLY A 261 -18.01 13.75 -26.68
N THR A 262 -17.28 13.59 -25.60
CA THR A 262 -17.15 12.31 -24.91
C THR A 262 -17.82 12.39 -23.56
N VAL A 263 -18.70 11.43 -23.28
CA VAL A 263 -19.45 11.36 -22.03
C VAL A 263 -18.75 10.40 -21.09
N VAL A 264 -18.48 10.89 -19.89
CA VAL A 264 -17.96 10.10 -18.78
C VAL A 264 -19.03 9.99 -17.71
N THR A 265 -19.38 8.77 -17.33
CA THR A 265 -20.36 8.51 -16.26
C THR A 265 -19.68 7.98 -15.02
N GLY A 266 -20.14 8.41 -13.85
CA GLY A 266 -19.53 8.05 -12.58
C GLY A 266 -20.27 8.60 -11.37
N THR A 267 -19.72 8.36 -10.19
CA THR A 267 -20.30 8.79 -8.91
C THR A 267 -19.41 9.84 -8.25
N VAL A 268 -19.99 10.94 -7.80
CA VAL A 268 -19.26 12.00 -7.09
C VAL A 268 -18.91 11.53 -5.68
N LEU A 269 -17.62 11.48 -5.35
CA LEU A 269 -17.08 11.05 -4.06
C LEU A 269 -16.93 12.19 -3.06
N SER A 270 -16.63 13.41 -3.52
CA SER A 270 -16.53 14.62 -2.68
C SER A 270 -16.76 15.90 -3.48
N GLY A 271 -17.11 16.98 -2.77
CA GLY A 271 -17.29 18.31 -3.34
C GLY A 271 -18.53 18.41 -4.24
N SER A 272 -18.51 19.40 -5.13
CA SER A 272 -19.60 19.64 -6.08
C SER A 272 -19.10 20.17 -7.41
N ILE A 273 -19.91 20.04 -8.45
CA ILE A 273 -19.56 20.46 -9.81
C ILE A 273 -20.74 21.10 -10.54
N LYS A 274 -20.42 22.04 -11.43
CA LYS A 274 -21.35 22.75 -12.29
C LYS A 274 -20.90 22.69 -13.76
N PRO A 275 -21.82 22.78 -14.73
CA PRO A 275 -21.46 22.95 -16.14
C PRO A 275 -20.54 24.16 -16.32
N GLY A 276 -19.54 24.04 -17.18
CA GLY A 276 -18.53 25.05 -17.41
C GLY A 276 -17.30 24.96 -16.51
N ALA A 277 -17.31 24.13 -15.47
CA ALA A 277 -16.12 23.87 -14.65
C ALA A 277 -15.02 23.14 -15.44
N THR A 278 -13.77 23.37 -15.06
CA THR A 278 -12.61 22.64 -15.59
C THR A 278 -12.26 21.52 -14.62
N VAL A 279 -12.14 20.30 -15.13
CA VAL A 279 -11.77 19.11 -14.35
C VAL A 279 -10.49 18.50 -14.89
N ARG A 280 -9.65 17.98 -13.99
CA ARG A 280 -8.43 17.25 -14.31
C ARG A 280 -8.74 15.75 -14.40
N ILE A 281 -8.08 15.09 -15.34
CA ILE A 281 -8.05 13.63 -15.48
C ILE A 281 -6.61 13.19 -15.12
N PRO A 282 -6.33 12.85 -13.86
CA PRO A 282 -4.96 12.64 -13.36
C PRO A 282 -4.19 11.57 -14.15
N MET A 283 -4.87 10.51 -14.59
CA MET A 283 -4.27 9.40 -15.36
C MET A 283 -3.72 9.83 -16.72
N LEU A 284 -4.30 10.88 -17.31
CA LEU A 284 -3.87 11.44 -18.58
C LEU A 284 -2.99 12.69 -18.42
N GLY A 285 -2.97 13.28 -17.21
CA GLY A 285 -2.31 14.56 -16.96
C GLY A 285 -2.98 15.76 -17.64
N GLU A 286 -4.21 15.60 -18.14
CA GLU A 286 -4.92 16.62 -18.92
C GLU A 286 -6.08 17.25 -18.12
N SER A 287 -6.37 18.52 -18.40
CA SER A 287 -7.53 19.23 -17.87
C SER A 287 -8.55 19.51 -19.00
N ARG A 288 -9.82 19.24 -18.76
CA ARG A 288 -10.91 19.35 -19.74
C ARG A 288 -12.09 20.12 -19.16
N LYS A 289 -12.80 20.87 -20.00
CA LYS A 289 -13.98 21.63 -19.57
C LYS A 289 -15.25 20.79 -19.67
N VAL A 290 -16.11 20.86 -18.65
CA VAL A 290 -17.43 20.25 -18.65
C VAL A 290 -18.39 21.09 -19.49
N LYS A 291 -18.94 20.54 -20.57
CA LYS A 291 -19.92 21.21 -21.42
C LYS A 291 -21.32 21.16 -20.83
N THR A 292 -21.78 19.93 -20.57
CA THR A 292 -23.13 19.64 -20.09
C THR A 292 -23.04 18.49 -19.09
N MET A 293 -24.04 18.42 -18.22
CA MET A 293 -24.17 17.38 -17.22
C MET A 293 -25.56 16.77 -17.29
N GLN A 294 -25.64 15.46 -17.07
CA GLN A 294 -26.91 14.73 -17.02
C GLN A 294 -26.93 13.75 -15.85
N MET A 295 -28.08 13.58 -15.22
CA MET A 295 -28.35 12.50 -14.27
C MET A 295 -29.56 11.72 -14.78
N PHE A 296 -29.43 10.40 -14.94
CA PHE A 296 -30.52 9.52 -15.38
C PHE A 296 -31.29 10.01 -16.63
N LYS A 297 -30.55 10.46 -17.65
CA LYS A 297 -31.05 11.02 -18.92
C LYS A 297 -31.77 12.37 -18.82
N GLN A 298 -31.74 13.01 -17.66
CA GLN A 298 -32.24 14.37 -17.47
C GLN A 298 -31.06 15.35 -17.38
N PRO A 299 -31.12 16.53 -18.03
CA PRO A 299 -30.08 17.54 -17.92
C PRO A 299 -30.08 18.16 -16.51
N VAL A 300 -28.89 18.32 -15.93
CA VAL A 300 -28.73 18.91 -14.60
C VAL A 300 -27.71 20.05 -14.63
N THR A 301 -27.92 21.04 -13.77
CA THR A 301 -27.06 22.22 -13.63
C THR A 301 -26.10 22.14 -12.45
N TYR A 302 -26.23 21.11 -11.63
CA TYR A 302 -25.47 20.92 -10.40
C TYR A 302 -25.42 19.44 -10.03
N ALA A 303 -24.29 18.99 -9.50
CA ALA A 303 -24.15 17.67 -8.86
C ALA A 303 -23.24 17.79 -7.64
N MET A 304 -23.52 17.01 -6.61
CA MET A 304 -22.76 16.97 -5.35
C MET A 304 -22.41 15.55 -4.94
N GLN A 305 -21.66 15.40 -3.85
CA GLN A 305 -21.29 14.11 -3.27
C GLN A 305 -22.47 13.13 -3.20
N GLY A 306 -22.24 11.90 -3.69
CA GLY A 306 -23.20 10.80 -3.74
C GLY A 306 -23.99 10.71 -5.04
N ASP A 307 -24.06 11.79 -5.82
CA ASP A 307 -24.79 11.81 -7.09
C ASP A 307 -24.07 10.99 -8.16
N ARG A 308 -24.85 10.24 -8.95
CA ARG A 308 -24.36 9.58 -10.16
C ARG A 308 -24.60 10.50 -11.36
N VAL A 309 -23.52 11.05 -11.90
CA VAL A 309 -23.58 12.06 -12.97
C VAL A 309 -22.85 11.60 -14.23
N ALA A 310 -23.37 12.04 -15.37
CA ALA A 310 -22.74 11.97 -16.68
C ALA A 310 -22.19 13.35 -17.05
N LEU A 311 -20.88 13.47 -17.19
CA LEU A 311 -20.19 14.68 -17.62
C LEU A 311 -19.87 14.58 -19.12
N CYS A 312 -20.31 15.55 -19.92
CA CYS A 312 -19.88 15.67 -21.31
C CYS A 312 -18.62 16.54 -21.37
N LEU A 313 -17.49 15.93 -21.73
CA LEU A 313 -16.18 16.58 -21.83
C LEU A 313 -15.83 16.91 -23.28
N THR A 314 -15.12 18.02 -23.49
CA THR A 314 -14.55 18.40 -24.78
C THR A 314 -13.31 17.59 -25.12
N GLN A 315 -13.22 17.10 -26.38
CA GLN A 315 -11.97 16.65 -26.99
C GLN A 315 -11.24 15.52 -26.25
N LEU A 316 -11.94 14.69 -25.48
CA LEU A 316 -11.38 13.48 -24.87
C LEU A 316 -11.59 12.29 -25.81
N GLU A 317 -10.55 11.50 -26.09
CA GLU A 317 -10.71 10.25 -26.82
C GLU A 317 -11.12 9.13 -25.87
N ALA A 318 -12.28 8.51 -26.12
CA ALA A 318 -12.81 7.46 -25.24
C ALA A 318 -11.89 6.23 -25.10
N LYS A 319 -10.97 5.99 -26.05
CA LYS A 319 -10.01 4.88 -25.98
C LYS A 319 -8.88 5.11 -24.97
N GLN A 320 -8.62 6.36 -24.59
CA GLN A 320 -7.52 6.71 -23.69
C GLN A 320 -7.94 6.59 -22.22
N PHE A 321 -9.24 6.59 -21.95
CA PHE A 321 -9.79 6.58 -20.60
C PHE A 321 -11.03 5.69 -20.54
N GLU A 322 -10.92 4.55 -19.85
CA GLU A 322 -12.08 3.69 -19.58
C GLU A 322 -12.64 3.92 -18.17
N ARG A 323 -11.76 3.95 -17.15
CA ARG A 323 -12.09 4.15 -15.73
C ARG A 323 -11.00 4.94 -15.01
N GLY A 324 -11.37 5.63 -13.95
CA GLY A 324 -10.42 6.33 -13.09
C GLY A 324 -11.06 7.44 -12.29
N LEU A 325 -10.23 8.36 -11.81
CA LEU A 325 -10.67 9.54 -11.08
C LEU A 325 -10.75 10.76 -12.01
N ILE A 326 -11.75 11.60 -11.78
CA ILE A 326 -11.87 12.94 -12.36
C ILE A 326 -12.02 13.90 -11.18
N CYS A 327 -11.22 14.95 -11.14
CA CYS A 327 -11.16 15.79 -9.95
C CYS A 327 -10.67 17.21 -10.23
N ASP A 328 -10.70 18.08 -9.23
CA ASP A 328 -9.97 19.35 -9.26
C ASP A 328 -8.44 19.11 -9.25
N GLU A 329 -7.65 20.10 -9.66
CA GLU A 329 -6.19 19.95 -9.89
C GLU A 329 -5.43 19.39 -8.67
N ASP A 330 -5.83 19.77 -7.45
CA ASP A 330 -5.13 19.43 -6.21
C ASP A 330 -5.98 18.52 -5.29
N ALA A 331 -6.94 17.79 -5.84
CA ALA A 331 -7.82 16.91 -5.05
C ALA A 331 -7.18 15.55 -4.72
N VAL A 332 -6.19 15.13 -5.51
CA VAL A 332 -5.57 13.81 -5.42
C VAL A 332 -4.06 13.90 -5.37
N LEU A 333 -3.43 12.88 -4.80
CA LEU A 333 -1.99 12.77 -4.67
C LEU A 333 -1.50 11.55 -5.47
N THR A 334 -0.33 11.69 -6.09
CA THR A 334 0.40 10.57 -6.69
C THR A 334 1.33 9.99 -5.63
N VAL A 335 1.06 8.76 -5.19
CA VAL A 335 1.70 8.14 -4.03
C VAL A 335 2.59 6.97 -4.44
N TYR A 336 3.85 6.96 -4.00
CA TYR A 336 4.83 5.89 -4.29
C TYR A 336 4.97 4.90 -3.13
N ALA A 337 4.80 5.38 -1.91
CA ALA A 337 4.70 4.56 -0.70
C ALA A 337 3.75 5.23 0.28
N ALA A 338 3.26 4.51 1.27
CA ALA A 338 2.47 5.11 2.33
C ALA A 338 2.64 4.37 3.66
N VAL A 339 2.68 5.14 4.76
CA VAL A 339 2.39 4.60 6.09
C VAL A 339 0.88 4.48 6.23
N VAL A 340 0.43 3.32 6.69
CA VAL A 340 -0.98 2.99 6.78
C VAL A 340 -1.31 2.35 8.13
N SER A 341 -2.53 2.58 8.62
CA SER A 341 -3.08 1.85 9.76
C SER A 341 -3.32 0.41 9.34
N PHE A 342 -3.10 -0.56 10.21
CA PHE A 342 -3.26 -1.97 9.83
C PHE A 342 -4.35 -2.64 10.66
N ASN A 343 -5.35 -3.22 9.98
CA ASN A 343 -6.37 -4.08 10.57
C ASN A 343 -6.32 -5.44 9.89
N ARG A 344 -5.97 -6.47 10.65
CA ARG A 344 -5.90 -7.85 10.15
C ARG A 344 -7.30 -8.42 9.92
N ILE A 345 -7.49 -9.12 8.80
CA ILE A 345 -8.72 -9.90 8.56
C ILE A 345 -8.53 -11.29 9.14
N GLY A 346 -9.25 -11.62 10.22
CA GLY A 346 -9.11 -12.89 10.95
C GLY A 346 -9.41 -14.14 10.12
N TYR A 347 -10.18 -14.01 9.03
CA TYR A 347 -10.49 -15.10 8.11
C TYR A 347 -9.35 -15.43 7.14
N PHE A 348 -8.33 -14.57 7.06
CA PHE A 348 -7.13 -14.81 6.26
C PHE A 348 -6.19 -15.78 7.00
N LYS A 349 -5.98 -16.96 6.42
CA LYS A 349 -5.10 -18.01 7.00
C LYS A 349 -3.63 -17.88 6.60
N GLY A 350 -3.30 -16.96 5.69
CA GLY A 350 -1.93 -16.79 5.22
C GLY A 350 -1.07 -16.05 6.24
N LYS A 351 0.23 -16.36 6.27
CA LYS A 351 1.20 -15.63 7.09
C LYS A 351 1.43 -14.21 6.56
N LEU A 352 1.49 -13.25 7.48
CA LEU A 352 1.76 -11.84 7.22
C LEU A 352 3.22 -11.53 7.61
N THR A 353 4.14 -11.84 6.70
CA THR A 353 5.57 -11.63 6.91
C THR A 353 6.04 -10.32 6.30
N ALA A 354 7.04 -9.69 6.91
CA ALA A 354 7.72 -8.54 6.33
C ALA A 354 8.26 -8.87 4.92
N LYS A 355 8.17 -7.90 4.01
CA LYS A 355 8.50 -7.99 2.58
C LYS A 355 7.59 -8.92 1.76
N ALA A 356 6.54 -9.48 2.35
CA ALA A 356 5.51 -10.13 1.56
C ALA A 356 4.86 -9.13 0.60
N ARG A 357 4.45 -9.63 -0.57
CA ARG A 357 3.80 -8.83 -1.60
C ARG A 357 2.31 -9.12 -1.62
N PHE A 358 1.52 -8.07 -1.76
CA PHE A 358 0.07 -8.14 -1.80
C PHE A 358 -0.46 -7.26 -2.93
N HIS A 359 -1.61 -7.64 -3.45
CA HIS A 359 -2.42 -6.79 -4.29
C HIS A 359 -3.13 -5.79 -3.39
N VAL A 360 -2.72 -4.52 -3.46
CA VAL A 360 -3.32 -3.44 -2.67
C VAL A 360 -4.26 -2.66 -3.58
N SER A 361 -5.54 -2.66 -3.21
CA SER A 361 -6.57 -1.86 -3.85
C SER A 361 -6.76 -0.55 -3.10
N VAL A 362 -6.64 0.58 -3.80
CA VAL A 362 -6.89 1.93 -3.29
C VAL A 362 -7.85 2.60 -4.27
N GLY A 363 -9.08 2.85 -3.83
CA GLY A 363 -10.13 3.31 -4.75
C GLY A 363 -10.41 2.30 -5.87
N HIS A 364 -10.31 2.77 -7.11
CA HIS A 364 -10.49 1.95 -8.31
C HIS A 364 -9.19 1.32 -8.83
N GLU A 365 -8.04 1.69 -8.26
CA GLU A 365 -6.75 1.16 -8.66
C GLU A 365 -6.36 -0.04 -7.80
N THR A 366 -5.67 -1.00 -8.41
CA THR A 366 -5.08 -2.12 -7.67
C THR A 366 -3.66 -2.33 -8.16
N VAL A 367 -2.70 -2.17 -7.25
CA VAL A 367 -1.27 -2.24 -7.53
C VAL A 367 -0.62 -3.21 -6.56
N MET A 368 0.43 -3.89 -7.03
CA MET A 368 1.25 -4.73 -6.17
C MET A 368 2.10 -3.87 -5.25
N ALA A 369 2.11 -4.21 -3.97
CA ALA A 369 2.92 -3.52 -2.97
C ALA A 369 3.67 -4.52 -2.09
N SER A 370 4.89 -4.15 -1.70
CA SER A 370 5.61 -4.82 -0.63
C SER A 370 5.26 -4.17 0.71
N CYS A 371 5.14 -4.99 1.76
CA CYS A 371 4.70 -4.54 3.08
C CYS A 371 5.83 -4.70 4.10
N ALA A 372 6.07 -3.69 4.92
CA ALA A 372 6.88 -3.82 6.14
C ALA A 372 6.00 -3.47 7.34
N PHE A 373 6.02 -4.31 8.37
CA PHE A 373 5.18 -4.15 9.56
C PHE A 373 6.01 -3.63 10.73
N PHE A 374 5.43 -2.75 11.53
CA PHE A 374 6.09 -2.19 12.71
C PHE A 374 5.05 -1.79 13.75
N ARG A 375 5.41 -1.87 15.03
CA ARG A 375 4.53 -1.55 16.16
C ARG A 375 5.06 -0.41 16.99
N ALA A 376 4.16 0.37 17.58
CA ALA A 376 4.52 1.37 18.58
C ALA A 376 4.90 0.68 19.91
N SER A 377 5.70 1.36 20.74
CA SER A 377 6.05 0.84 22.07
C SER A 377 4.88 0.92 23.05
N ALA A 378 3.98 1.89 22.86
CA ALA A 378 2.73 2.00 23.61
C ALA A 378 1.58 1.37 22.80
N LYS A 379 0.66 0.68 23.51
CA LYS A 379 -0.58 0.18 22.90
C LYS A 379 -1.50 1.36 22.56
N ASP A 380 -2.22 1.26 21.45
CA ASP A 380 -3.18 2.27 20.96
C ASP A 380 -2.61 3.68 20.69
N ALA A 381 -1.30 3.80 20.45
CA ALA A 381 -0.71 5.09 20.11
C ALA A 381 -1.02 5.49 18.67
N ASP A 382 -1.46 6.74 18.46
CA ASP A 382 -1.56 7.33 17.13
C ASP A 382 -0.20 7.40 16.43
N PHE A 383 -0.22 7.37 15.10
CA PHE A 383 1.00 7.46 14.32
C PHE A 383 1.63 8.85 14.41
N SER A 384 2.90 8.93 14.79
CA SER A 384 3.71 10.15 14.83
C SER A 384 5.15 9.86 14.43
N PHE A 385 5.77 10.76 13.67
CA PHE A 385 7.18 10.65 13.29
C PHE A 385 8.15 10.84 14.46
N ASP A 386 7.69 11.40 15.57
CA ASP A 386 8.53 11.61 16.75
C ASP A 386 8.74 10.31 17.54
N ALA A 387 7.78 9.39 17.45
CA ALA A 387 7.81 8.11 18.15
C ALA A 387 8.79 7.09 17.51
N GLU A 388 9.30 6.17 18.33
CA GLU A 388 10.08 5.02 17.86
C GLU A 388 9.19 3.79 17.66
N TYR A 389 9.47 3.03 16.60
CA TYR A 389 8.69 1.85 16.23
C TYR A 389 9.57 0.60 16.13
N GLU A 390 9.10 -0.52 16.67
CA GLU A 390 9.78 -1.80 16.54
C GLU A 390 9.31 -2.53 15.29
N HIS A 391 10.25 -2.93 14.43
CA HIS A 391 9.94 -3.71 13.22
C HIS A 391 9.53 -5.14 13.57
N MET A 392 8.49 -5.62 12.90
CA MET A 392 7.96 -6.97 13.03
C MET A 392 8.27 -7.80 11.78
N ASP A 393 8.89 -8.97 11.95
CA ASP A 393 9.17 -9.89 10.84
C ASP A 393 7.94 -10.71 10.43
N GLU A 394 7.04 -10.99 11.37
CA GLU A 394 5.74 -11.63 11.15
C GLU A 394 4.72 -10.99 12.11
N VAL A 395 3.49 -10.78 11.64
CA VAL A 395 2.39 -10.21 12.44
C VAL A 395 1.54 -11.35 13.00
N GLY A 396 1.34 -11.36 14.33
CA GLY A 396 0.51 -12.30 15.06
C GLY A 396 -0.98 -11.97 15.04
N ASP A 397 -1.78 -12.76 15.76
CA ASP A 397 -3.20 -12.48 15.98
C ASP A 397 -3.37 -11.46 17.11
N GLY A 398 -4.01 -10.33 16.83
CA GLY A 398 -4.28 -9.28 17.83
C GLY A 398 -3.13 -8.29 18.07
N ASP A 399 -2.12 -8.26 17.20
CA ASP A 399 -1.06 -7.25 17.26
C ASP A 399 -1.54 -5.90 16.68
N ASP A 400 -1.48 -4.85 17.49
CA ASP A 400 -1.64 -3.48 17.01
C ASP A 400 -0.35 -3.03 16.34
N CYS A 401 -0.42 -2.88 15.02
CA CYS A 401 0.73 -2.47 14.23
C CYS A 401 0.34 -1.48 13.14
N PHE A 402 1.35 -0.93 12.51
CA PHE A 402 1.28 -0.13 11.32
C PHE A 402 2.01 -0.86 10.19
N ALA A 403 1.69 -0.49 8.96
CA ALA A 403 2.38 -1.00 7.80
C ALA A 403 2.95 0.15 6.96
N LEU A 404 4.13 -0.08 6.38
CA LEU A 404 4.65 0.69 5.27
C LEU A 404 4.37 -0.10 4.01
N LEU A 405 3.54 0.46 3.14
CA LEU A 405 3.27 -0.06 1.80
C LEU A 405 4.19 0.64 0.81
N THR A 406 5.02 -0.13 0.11
CA THR A 406 5.81 0.36 -1.02
C THR A 406 5.22 -0.19 -2.30
N PHE A 407 4.66 0.69 -3.13
CA PHE A 407 3.98 0.31 -4.37
C PHE A 407 4.97 0.11 -5.50
N ASP A 408 4.77 -0.92 -6.33
CA ASP A 408 5.61 -1.17 -7.51
C ASP A 408 5.41 -0.10 -8.61
N ARG A 409 4.20 0.49 -8.64
CA ARG A 409 3.83 1.63 -9.49
C ARG A 409 3.14 2.66 -8.61
N SER A 410 3.27 3.95 -8.95
CA SER A 410 2.56 4.99 -8.24
C SER A 410 1.05 4.79 -8.32
N VAL A 411 0.36 5.15 -7.26
CA VAL A 411 -1.10 5.08 -7.13
C VAL A 411 -1.65 6.49 -6.99
N ILE A 412 -2.72 6.82 -7.70
CA ILE A 412 -3.38 8.13 -7.57
C ILE A 412 -4.58 7.99 -6.64
N CYS A 413 -4.56 8.69 -5.51
CA CYS A 413 -5.63 8.60 -4.53
C CYS A 413 -5.82 9.89 -3.73
N PRO A 414 -7.03 10.15 -3.19
CA PRO A 414 -7.23 11.24 -2.26
C PRO A 414 -6.51 10.98 -0.92
N PRO A 415 -6.22 12.03 -0.13
CA PRO A 415 -5.68 11.88 1.21
C PRO A 415 -6.55 10.95 2.08
N SER A 416 -5.93 10.21 2.99
CA SER A 416 -6.63 9.35 3.96
C SER A 416 -7.52 8.26 3.35
N SER A 417 -7.19 7.83 2.12
CA SER A 417 -7.90 6.78 1.39
C SER A 417 -7.90 5.44 2.14
N LEU A 418 -9.04 4.75 2.08
CA LEU A 418 -9.15 3.34 2.47
C LEU A 418 -8.34 2.47 1.49
N TYR A 419 -7.56 1.54 2.02
CA TYR A 419 -6.88 0.52 1.24
C TYR A 419 -7.29 -0.88 1.69
N ILE A 420 -7.25 -1.83 0.77
CA ILE A 420 -7.50 -3.25 1.04
C ILE A 420 -6.39 -4.07 0.41
N ALA A 421 -5.67 -4.84 1.22
CA ALA A 421 -4.62 -5.75 0.77
C ALA A 421 -5.16 -7.17 0.61
N SER A 422 -4.84 -7.82 -0.51
CA SER A 422 -5.36 -9.12 -0.89
C SER A 422 -4.31 -9.98 -1.59
N ARG A 423 -4.48 -11.32 -1.55
CA ARG A 423 -3.71 -12.28 -2.34
C ARG A 423 -4.58 -12.81 -3.47
N LEU A 424 -4.60 -12.08 -4.58
CA LEU A 424 -5.42 -12.43 -5.74
C LEU A 424 -4.82 -13.51 -6.64
N ASP A 425 -3.53 -13.82 -6.47
CA ASP A 425 -2.85 -14.93 -7.16
C ASP A 425 -3.23 -16.30 -6.59
N ALA A 426 -3.96 -16.33 -5.47
CA ALA A 426 -4.47 -17.57 -4.89
C ALA A 426 -5.52 -18.20 -5.80
N ASP A 427 -5.63 -19.54 -5.75
CA ASP A 427 -6.60 -20.29 -6.54
C ASP A 427 -8.02 -19.74 -6.35
N ILE A 428 -8.71 -19.52 -7.47
CA ILE A 428 -10.07 -18.98 -7.55
C ILE A 428 -11.08 -19.93 -6.87
N HIS A 429 -10.75 -21.22 -6.82
CA HIS A 429 -11.55 -22.25 -6.15
C HIS A 429 -11.12 -22.52 -4.71
N ALA A 430 -10.13 -21.80 -4.17
CA ALA A 430 -9.69 -21.98 -2.81
C ALA A 430 -10.81 -21.61 -1.81
N ASN A 431 -11.03 -22.48 -0.82
CA ASN A 431 -11.97 -22.25 0.28
C ASN A 431 -11.39 -21.35 1.40
N SER A 432 -10.54 -20.38 1.04
CA SER A 432 -9.90 -19.46 1.99
C SER A 432 -10.09 -18.02 1.55
N CYS A 433 -10.33 -17.13 2.52
CA CYS A 433 -10.44 -15.69 2.27
C CYS A 433 -9.15 -15.17 1.63
N ARG A 434 -9.28 -14.41 0.54
CA ARG A 434 -8.14 -13.80 -0.17
C ARG A 434 -7.81 -12.41 0.32
N LEU A 435 -8.74 -11.76 1.02
CA LEU A 435 -8.52 -10.46 1.66
C LEU A 435 -7.70 -10.68 2.92
N ALA A 436 -6.57 -9.97 3.06
CA ALA A 436 -5.58 -10.20 4.10
C ALA A 436 -5.67 -9.18 5.24
N PHE A 437 -5.68 -7.90 4.90
CA PHE A 437 -5.77 -6.79 5.86
C PHE A 437 -6.25 -5.52 5.15
N TYR A 438 -6.73 -4.55 5.91
CA TYR A 438 -7.24 -3.28 5.41
C TYR A 438 -6.90 -2.15 6.38
N GLY A 439 -7.14 -0.91 5.97
CA GLY A 439 -6.98 0.25 6.84
C GLY A 439 -7.04 1.55 6.06
N ARG A 440 -6.64 2.64 6.69
CA ARG A 440 -6.54 3.96 6.07
C ARG A 440 -5.09 4.36 5.88
N MET A 441 -4.88 5.13 4.82
CA MET A 441 -3.61 5.80 4.59
C MET A 441 -3.42 6.89 5.65
N LEU A 442 -2.32 6.83 6.39
CA LEU A 442 -2.01 7.83 7.43
C LEU A 442 -1.07 8.90 6.88
N HIS A 443 -0.03 8.45 6.16
CA HIS A 443 0.96 9.35 5.56
C HIS A 443 1.36 8.87 4.16
N PRO A 444 0.98 9.59 3.09
CA PRO A 444 1.44 9.32 1.73
C PRO A 444 2.84 9.89 1.47
N PHE A 445 3.68 9.13 0.78
CA PHE A 445 4.95 9.61 0.22
C PHE A 445 4.75 9.94 -1.26
N VAL A 446 4.80 11.24 -1.58
CA VAL A 446 4.55 11.80 -2.92
C VAL A 446 5.83 11.90 -3.75
N ASP A 447 6.99 11.98 -3.10
CA ASP A 447 8.28 12.04 -3.78
C ASP A 447 8.69 10.67 -4.32
N LYS A 448 9.27 10.64 -5.53
CA LYS A 448 9.80 9.41 -6.10
C LYS A 448 11.02 8.89 -5.33
N ASP A 449 11.85 9.79 -4.82
CA ASP A 449 13.07 9.49 -4.04
C ASP A 449 12.82 9.53 -2.52
N TYR A 450 11.58 9.26 -2.09
CA TYR A 450 11.16 9.28 -0.69
C TYR A 450 12.07 8.47 0.24
N THR A 451 12.75 7.44 -0.28
CA THR A 451 13.69 6.61 0.49
C THR A 451 14.86 7.39 1.08
N HIS A 452 15.24 8.52 0.47
CA HIS A 452 16.32 9.38 0.92
C HIS A 452 15.84 10.68 1.56
N THR A 453 14.67 11.19 1.16
CA THR A 453 14.17 12.49 1.64
C THR A 453 13.36 12.36 2.93
N SER A 454 12.29 11.56 2.91
CA SER A 454 11.25 11.57 3.94
C SER A 454 11.18 10.27 4.74
N LEU A 455 11.51 9.13 4.13
CA LEU A 455 11.53 7.83 4.81
C LEU A 455 12.53 7.77 5.99
N PRO A 456 13.70 8.44 5.96
CA PRO A 456 14.60 8.49 7.11
C PRO A 456 14.00 9.08 8.39
N ALA A 457 12.96 9.92 8.28
CA ALA A 457 12.24 10.44 9.43
C ALA A 457 11.46 9.35 10.19
N LEU A 458 11.13 8.23 9.54
CA LEU A 458 10.45 7.10 10.15
C LEU A 458 11.42 6.26 11.00
N LYS A 459 11.35 6.45 12.32
CA LYS A 459 12.24 5.83 13.33
C LYS A 459 11.89 4.36 13.62
N VAL A 460 11.95 3.49 12.61
CA VAL A 460 11.72 2.05 12.76
C VAL A 460 13.03 1.31 13.02
N PHE A 461 13.10 0.54 14.11
CA PHE A 461 14.30 -0.19 14.53
C PHE A 461 14.08 -1.71 14.62
N LYS A 462 15.17 -2.48 14.47
CA LYS A 462 15.23 -3.90 14.88
C LYS A 462 16.09 -4.04 16.13
N ASN A 463 15.56 -4.74 17.13
CA ASN A 463 16.36 -5.23 18.24
C ASN A 463 17.32 -6.32 17.74
N ARG A 464 18.62 -6.08 17.85
CA ARG A 464 19.67 -7.03 17.46
C ARG A 464 20.41 -7.44 18.71
N ARG A 465 20.50 -8.75 18.92
CA ARG A 465 21.37 -9.37 19.91
C ARG A 465 22.44 -10.16 19.19
N ARG A 466 23.70 -9.99 19.60
CA ARG A 466 24.83 -10.80 19.16
C ARG A 466 25.47 -11.44 20.39
N VAL A 467 25.86 -12.69 20.25
CA VAL A 467 26.53 -13.44 21.31
C VAL A 467 27.89 -13.89 20.77
N GLY A 468 28.94 -13.66 21.54
CA GLY A 468 30.30 -14.06 21.26
C GLY A 468 30.88 -14.90 22.38
N GLN A 469 32.03 -15.50 22.08
CA GLN A 469 32.81 -16.30 23.01
C GLN A 469 34.11 -15.57 23.34
N ILE A 470 34.64 -15.85 24.52
CA ILE A 470 35.88 -15.24 24.99
C ILE A 470 37.05 -16.09 24.51
N ASP A 471 38.01 -15.47 23.81
CA ASP A 471 39.24 -16.12 23.33
C ASP A 471 40.27 -16.19 24.46
N ARG A 472 40.56 -15.04 25.07
CA ARG A 472 41.59 -14.89 26.10
C ARG A 472 41.41 -13.62 26.92
N LEU A 473 41.95 -13.65 28.12
CA LEU A 473 42.18 -12.49 28.98
C LEU A 473 43.50 -11.81 28.58
N VAL A 474 43.50 -10.48 28.44
CA VAL A 474 44.73 -9.70 28.18
C VAL A 474 45.27 -9.14 29.49
N ASP A 475 44.39 -8.51 30.27
CA ASP A 475 44.65 -7.99 31.61
C ASP A 475 43.36 -8.13 32.46
N GLU A 476 43.40 -7.72 33.72
CA GLU A 476 42.26 -7.87 34.66
C GLU A 476 41.01 -7.06 34.27
N ARG A 477 41.12 -6.17 33.28
CA ARG A 477 40.05 -5.29 32.81
C ARG A 477 39.73 -5.47 31.33
N THR A 478 40.51 -6.23 30.58
CA THR A 478 40.46 -6.29 29.12
C THR A 478 40.42 -7.74 28.64
N LEU A 479 39.42 -8.02 27.82
CA LEU A 479 39.15 -9.32 27.23
C LEU A 479 39.20 -9.26 25.71
N VAL A 480 39.68 -10.33 25.07
CA VAL A 480 39.51 -10.54 23.63
C VAL A 480 38.38 -11.52 23.42
N ALA A 481 37.33 -11.08 22.73
CA ALA A 481 36.21 -11.91 22.34
C ALA A 481 36.24 -12.20 20.83
N HIS A 482 35.73 -13.36 20.43
CA HIS A 482 35.54 -13.75 19.03
C HIS A 482 34.08 -14.15 18.77
N SER A 483 33.73 -14.34 17.50
CA SER A 483 32.39 -14.76 17.05
C SER A 483 31.26 -13.73 17.24
N LEU A 484 31.52 -12.53 17.76
CA LEU A 484 30.54 -11.43 17.76
C LEU A 484 30.28 -10.84 16.36
N PHE A 485 31.32 -10.80 15.53
CA PHE A 485 31.30 -10.17 14.22
C PHE A 485 31.86 -11.13 13.16
N LYS A 486 31.31 -11.07 11.95
CA LYS A 486 31.91 -11.74 10.78
C LYS A 486 33.18 -10.97 10.40
N LYS A 487 34.17 -11.65 9.80
CA LYS A 487 35.46 -11.05 9.39
C LYS A 487 35.32 -9.80 8.52
N GLU A 488 34.24 -9.70 7.75
CA GLU A 488 33.94 -8.60 6.83
C GLU A 488 33.19 -7.42 7.49
N THR A 489 32.95 -7.45 8.80
CA THR A 489 32.14 -6.42 9.48
C THR A 489 33.02 -5.23 9.90
N THR A 490 32.69 -4.02 9.46
CA THR A 490 33.31 -2.78 9.97
C THR A 490 32.99 -2.61 11.45
N LEU A 491 34.04 -2.46 12.28
CA LEU A 491 33.91 -2.40 13.75
C LEU A 491 33.72 -0.99 14.29
N GLU A 492 34.06 0.05 13.52
CA GLU A 492 33.94 1.47 13.92
C GLU A 492 32.58 1.84 14.53
N PRO A 493 31.42 1.41 13.97
CA PRO A 493 30.12 1.78 14.52
C PRO A 493 29.78 1.08 15.85
N PHE A 494 30.58 0.11 16.27
CA PHE A 494 30.37 -0.69 17.49
C PHE A 494 31.35 -0.32 18.60
N VAL A 495 32.35 0.52 18.31
CA VAL A 495 33.27 1.05 19.32
C VAL A 495 32.46 1.84 20.35
N ASN A 496 32.82 1.70 21.63
CA ASN A 496 32.14 2.25 22.80
C ASN A 496 30.74 1.70 23.10
N MET A 497 30.25 0.70 22.36
CA MET A 497 29.00 0.02 22.74
C MET A 497 29.21 -0.87 23.96
N LYS A 498 28.25 -0.81 24.90
CA LYS A 498 28.17 -1.64 26.09
C LYS A 498 27.93 -3.10 25.72
N VAL A 499 28.63 -4.00 26.38
CA VAL A 499 28.48 -5.46 26.26
C VAL A 499 28.40 -6.07 27.63
N SER A 500 27.54 -7.08 27.78
CA SER A 500 27.34 -7.79 29.04
C SER A 500 27.92 -9.20 28.98
N LEU A 501 28.62 -9.60 30.03
CA LEU A 501 29.01 -10.98 30.24
C LEU A 501 27.86 -11.79 30.85
N SER A 502 27.85 -13.10 30.63
CA SER A 502 26.89 -14.01 31.29
C SER A 502 27.04 -14.05 32.82
N SER A 503 28.19 -13.60 33.33
CA SER A 503 28.47 -13.36 34.75
C SER A 503 27.86 -12.07 35.30
N GLY A 504 27.30 -11.21 34.44
CA GLY A 504 26.63 -9.97 34.83
C GLY A 504 27.49 -8.70 34.71
N GLU A 505 28.80 -8.80 34.46
CA GLU A 505 29.65 -7.61 34.30
C GLU A 505 29.37 -6.90 32.96
N VAL A 506 29.46 -5.56 32.98
CA VAL A 506 29.24 -4.72 31.79
C VAL A 506 30.56 -4.05 31.41
N GLY A 507 30.98 -4.29 30.17
CA GLY A 507 32.14 -3.65 29.54
C GLY A 507 31.73 -2.84 28.31
N HIS A 508 32.71 -2.27 27.61
CA HIS A 508 32.52 -1.62 26.31
C HIS A 508 33.53 -2.11 25.29
N ILE A 509 33.15 -2.08 24.01
CA ILE A 509 34.03 -2.49 22.91
C ILE A 509 35.04 -1.37 22.64
N GLU A 510 36.33 -1.66 22.78
CA GLU A 510 37.41 -0.70 22.53
C GLU A 510 37.77 -0.65 21.04
N GLY A 511 37.75 -1.80 20.36
CA GLY A 511 38.06 -1.89 18.94
C GLY A 511 38.44 -3.28 18.45
N GLY A 512 38.92 -3.36 17.21
CA GLY A 512 39.38 -4.62 16.61
C GLY A 512 40.68 -5.17 17.20
N PHE A 513 40.82 -6.49 17.17
CA PHE A 513 42.05 -7.18 17.57
C PHE A 513 42.58 -8.08 16.44
N GLY A 514 43.55 -7.57 15.68
CA GLY A 514 44.18 -8.28 14.55
C GLY A 514 43.29 -8.36 13.29
N GLN A 515 43.59 -9.30 12.39
CA GLN A 515 42.91 -9.45 11.09
C GLN A 515 41.71 -10.42 11.10
N SER A 516 41.48 -11.11 12.21
CA SER A 516 40.31 -11.97 12.42
C SER A 516 39.28 -11.19 13.24
N GLY A 517 37.97 -11.32 12.98
CA GLY A 517 36.84 -10.63 13.65
C GLY A 517 36.72 -10.82 15.17
N LYS A 518 37.81 -10.52 15.86
CA LYS A 518 38.03 -10.48 17.29
C LYS A 518 37.96 -9.02 17.72
N VAL A 519 37.45 -8.81 18.91
CA VAL A 519 37.18 -7.50 19.47
C VAL A 519 37.78 -7.45 20.86
N ARG A 520 38.42 -6.33 21.18
CA ARG A 520 38.82 -5.98 22.54
C ARG A 520 37.64 -5.38 23.27
N VAL A 521 37.41 -5.85 24.48
CA VAL A 521 36.36 -5.37 25.37
C VAL A 521 37.00 -4.97 26.68
N PHE A 522 36.71 -3.76 27.13
CA PHE A 522 37.21 -3.18 28.36
C PHE A 522 36.11 -3.07 29.43
N PHE A 523 36.44 -3.40 30.67
CA PHE A 523 35.54 -3.39 31.82
C PHE A 523 36.04 -2.36 32.84
N ALA A 524 35.34 -1.23 32.95
CA ALA A 524 35.76 -0.12 33.81
C ALA A 524 35.78 -0.51 35.30
N GLY A 525 34.84 -1.35 35.74
CA GLY A 525 34.75 -1.84 37.12
C GLY A 525 35.65 -3.05 37.43
N GLY A 526 36.41 -3.55 36.46
CA GLY A 526 37.10 -4.84 36.57
C GLY A 526 36.16 -6.04 36.46
N LEU A 527 36.75 -7.23 36.38
CA LEU A 527 36.03 -8.51 36.34
C LEU A 527 35.95 -9.11 37.74
N HIS A 528 34.86 -9.82 38.06
CA HIS A 528 34.71 -10.54 39.32
C HIS A 528 35.79 -11.63 39.44
N GLU A 529 36.26 -11.92 40.67
CA GLU A 529 37.30 -12.94 40.90
C GLU A 529 36.86 -14.32 40.36
N ASP A 530 35.58 -14.68 40.54
CA ASP A 530 35.01 -15.92 39.99
C ASP A 530 35.06 -15.99 38.45
N THR A 531 34.95 -14.85 37.78
CA THR A 531 35.02 -14.74 36.33
C THR A 531 36.48 -14.81 35.86
N LEU A 532 37.39 -14.16 36.58
CA LEU A 532 38.83 -14.19 36.31
C LEU A 532 39.41 -15.59 36.44
N ASP A 533 39.02 -16.35 37.46
CA ASP A 533 39.52 -17.71 37.67
C ASP A 533 39.06 -18.67 36.57
N LYS A 534 37.80 -18.55 36.12
CA LYS A 534 37.27 -19.31 34.97
C LYS A 534 38.00 -18.97 33.67
N LEU A 535 38.37 -17.70 33.46
CA LEU A 535 39.01 -17.23 32.23
C LEU A 535 40.52 -17.50 32.21
N ARG A 536 41.19 -17.53 33.37
CA ARG A 536 42.60 -17.95 33.50
C ARG A 536 42.78 -19.43 33.14
N LEU A 537 41.81 -20.28 33.46
CA LEU A 537 41.80 -21.70 33.06
C LEU A 537 41.69 -21.89 31.54
N LEU A 538 41.07 -20.96 30.81
CA LEU A 538 40.93 -20.98 29.34
C LEU A 538 42.19 -20.53 28.58
N GLY A 539 43.01 -19.64 29.15
CA GLY A 539 44.22 -19.07 28.53
C GLY A 539 45.47 -19.97 28.57
N GLY A 540 45.40 -21.11 29.24
CA GLY A 540 46.50 -22.07 29.38
C GLY A 540 46.85 -22.77 28.06
N GLY A 541 47.90 -22.27 27.40
CA GLY A 541 48.45 -22.87 26.18
C GLY A 541 48.65 -24.37 26.27
N ARG A 542 48.11 -25.06 25.27
CA ARG A 542 48.27 -26.49 24.93
C ARG A 542 49.75 -26.91 24.89
N LYS A 543 50.33 -27.29 26.03
CA LYS A 543 51.61 -28.04 26.13
C LYS A 543 51.77 -28.74 27.48
N LYS A 544 51.13 -29.91 27.63
CA LYS A 544 51.69 -31.07 28.34
C LYS A 544 50.87 -32.31 28.02
N LYS A 545 51.49 -33.30 27.38
CA LYS A 545 51.08 -34.70 27.48
C LYS A 545 51.21 -35.06 28.96
N ALA A 546 50.11 -35.27 29.66
CA ALA A 546 50.10 -35.94 30.95
C ALA A 546 49.09 -37.08 30.87
N LYS A 547 49.54 -38.24 31.33
CA LYS A 547 48.80 -39.51 31.41
C LYS A 547 47.51 -39.31 32.22
N ALA A 548 46.53 -40.13 31.87
CA ALA A 548 45.35 -40.39 32.66
C ALA A 548 45.72 -40.89 34.06
N GLU A 549 45.09 -40.31 35.08
CA GLU A 549 44.71 -40.96 36.34
C GLU A 549 43.61 -40.08 36.99
N ASP A 550 42.64 -40.77 37.59
CA ASP A 550 41.39 -40.28 38.18
C ASP A 550 41.60 -39.22 39.29
N ASP A 551 40.78 -38.16 39.31
CA ASP A 551 39.88 -37.86 40.44
C ASP A 551 38.96 -36.64 40.17
N ASP A 552 37.81 -36.66 40.85
CA ASP A 552 36.65 -35.77 40.78
C ASP A 552 36.93 -34.26 40.61
N HIS A 553 36.45 -33.71 39.49
CA HIS A 553 36.15 -32.28 39.34
C HIS A 553 34.65 -32.10 39.02
N PRO A 554 33.99 -31.09 39.63
CA PRO A 554 32.59 -30.78 39.31
C PRO A 554 32.47 -30.40 37.83
N PRO A 555 31.29 -30.60 37.21
CA PRO A 555 31.13 -30.45 35.78
C PRO A 555 31.54 -29.04 35.33
N PRO A 556 32.09 -28.87 34.11
CA PRO A 556 32.47 -27.56 33.63
C PRO A 556 31.23 -26.67 33.61
N GLY A 557 31.24 -25.63 34.44
CA GLY A 557 30.23 -24.57 34.41
C GLY A 557 30.13 -23.99 33.00
N GLU A 558 28.93 -23.54 32.62
CA GLU A 558 28.69 -22.98 31.29
C GLU A 558 29.75 -21.95 30.90
N PRO A 559 30.29 -22.00 29.67
CA PRO A 559 31.34 -21.09 29.24
C PRO A 559 30.83 -19.65 29.29
N THR A 560 31.60 -18.74 29.90
CA THR A 560 31.23 -17.33 29.99
C THR A 560 31.09 -16.74 28.58
N THR A 561 29.89 -16.25 28.25
CA THR A 561 29.59 -15.66 26.94
C THR A 561 29.43 -14.16 27.03
N LEU A 562 29.69 -13.48 25.91
CA LEU A 562 29.59 -12.03 25.81
C LEU A 562 28.41 -11.67 24.92
N SER A 563 27.51 -10.81 25.39
CA SER A 563 26.29 -10.43 24.68
C SER A 563 26.24 -8.93 24.41
N LEU A 564 25.93 -8.59 23.16
CA LEU A 564 25.78 -7.22 22.68
C LEU A 564 24.34 -7.05 22.19
N ALA A 565 23.57 -6.18 22.85
CA ALA A 565 22.22 -5.82 22.44
C ALA A 565 22.19 -4.36 21.97
N PHE A 566 21.58 -4.09 20.81
CA PHE A 566 21.43 -2.74 20.27
C PHE A 566 20.21 -2.63 19.37
N LYS A 567 19.64 -1.43 19.28
CA LYS A 567 18.63 -1.04 18.30
C LYS A 567 19.34 -0.65 17.01
N ARG A 568 18.87 -1.16 15.87
CA ARG A 568 19.34 -0.75 14.55
C ARG A 568 18.21 -0.15 13.75
N PHE A 569 18.31 1.13 13.41
CA PHE A 569 17.32 1.80 12.57
C PHE A 569 17.43 1.33 11.12
N ILE A 570 16.30 0.99 10.52
CA ILE A 570 16.24 0.32 9.20
C ILE A 570 16.28 1.33 8.06
N TYR A 571 15.58 2.46 8.23
CA TYR A 571 15.39 3.47 7.21
C TYR A 571 16.38 4.64 7.31
N ASP A 572 17.18 4.69 8.37
CA ASP A 572 18.27 5.65 8.50
C ASP A 572 19.38 5.35 7.46
N PRO A 573 19.80 6.32 6.61
CA PRO A 573 20.86 6.15 5.63
C PRO A 573 22.18 5.69 6.26
N LYS A 574 22.51 6.20 7.45
CA LYS A 574 23.71 5.83 8.22
C LYS A 574 23.52 4.53 9.00
N LYS A 575 22.30 3.95 8.97
CA LYS A 575 21.92 2.74 9.71
C LYS A 575 22.33 2.83 11.18
N ARG A 576 22.04 3.98 11.79
CA ARG A 576 22.41 4.31 13.16
C ARG A 576 22.06 3.15 14.10
N MET A 577 23.01 2.82 14.97
CA MET A 577 22.87 1.79 15.98
C MET A 577 22.95 2.47 17.35
N VAL A 578 21.94 2.23 18.17
CA VAL A 578 21.79 2.89 19.48
C VAL A 578 21.57 1.81 20.53
N GLN A 579 22.16 1.97 21.70
CA GLN A 579 21.82 1.17 22.88
C GLN A 579 20.97 2.04 23.79
N GLY A 580 19.91 1.46 24.37
CA GLY A 580 19.11 2.17 25.35
C GLY A 580 20.03 2.65 26.48
N ARG A 581 19.99 3.95 26.77
CA ARG A 581 20.33 4.39 28.12
C ARG A 581 19.23 3.77 28.99
N GLU A 582 19.59 2.92 29.95
CA GLU A 582 18.70 2.73 31.09
C GLU A 582 18.49 4.13 31.67
N GLU A 583 17.25 4.59 31.68
CA GLU A 583 16.86 5.80 32.39
C GLU A 583 17.12 5.55 33.87
N VAL A 584 18.30 5.93 34.34
CA VAL A 584 18.47 6.30 35.73
C VAL A 584 17.81 7.66 35.84
N VAL A 585 16.61 7.68 36.39
CA VAL A 585 16.00 8.89 36.94
C VAL A 585 16.86 9.27 38.14
N GLU A 586 17.82 10.17 37.92
CA GLU A 586 18.36 11.00 38.98
C GLU A 586 18.14 12.45 38.58
N SER A 587 17.39 13.10 39.45
CA SER A 587 17.05 14.50 39.48
C SER A 587 18.27 15.36 39.83
N ASP A 588 18.26 16.57 39.31
CA ASP A 588 18.55 17.83 40.02
C ASP A 588 19.50 18.79 39.27
N ASP A 589 18.90 19.95 39.04
CA ASP A 589 19.39 21.31 39.21
C ASP A 589 20.31 22.00 38.19
N GLU A 590 19.82 23.20 37.87
CA GLU A 590 20.36 24.28 37.07
C GLU A 590 21.76 24.72 37.51
N VAL A 591 22.62 25.04 36.53
CA VAL A 591 23.52 26.21 36.60
C VAL A 591 23.65 26.79 35.20
N THR A 592 23.23 28.04 35.06
CA THR A 592 23.59 28.99 34.01
C THR A 592 25.06 29.38 34.12
N ASP A 593 25.77 29.56 33.01
CA ASP A 593 26.68 30.68 32.84
C ASP A 593 27.04 30.90 31.36
N ASP A 594 27.21 32.19 31.07
CA ASP A 594 27.34 32.85 29.78
C ASP A 594 28.77 32.78 29.17
N ASP A 595 28.83 33.31 27.93
CA ASP A 595 29.92 34.06 27.29
C ASP A 595 31.02 33.36 26.45
N ASP A 596 30.96 33.75 25.16
CA ASP A 596 31.98 34.34 24.29
C ASP A 596 33.05 33.52 23.53
N ASP A 597 33.07 33.86 22.23
CA ASP A 597 34.20 34.10 21.31
C ASP A 597 35.22 32.99 21.00
N ASP A 598 35.30 32.56 19.74
CA ASP A 598 36.25 33.14 18.76
C ASP A 598 36.42 32.30 17.47
N GLU A 599 36.90 33.02 16.44
CA GLU A 599 37.02 32.73 15.01
C GLU A 599 38.04 31.63 14.59
N ASP A 600 37.76 31.08 13.40
CA ASP A 600 38.63 30.74 12.26
C ASP A 600 39.79 29.69 12.27
N GLU A 601 39.74 28.90 11.18
CA GLU A 601 40.78 28.33 10.30
C GLU A 601 42.12 27.77 10.86
N GLU A 602 42.42 26.50 10.56
CA GLU A 602 43.36 26.11 9.47
C GLU A 602 43.75 24.61 9.50
N ARG A 603 43.80 24.03 8.29
CA ARG A 603 44.72 23.03 7.71
C ARG A 603 45.02 21.70 8.44
N LYS A 604 44.85 20.61 7.70
CA LYS A 604 45.66 19.39 7.85
C LYS A 604 46.28 18.99 6.52
N GLU A 605 47.58 18.71 6.61
CA GLU A 605 48.55 18.43 5.56
C GLU A 605 48.21 17.17 4.76
N GLU A 606 48.51 17.23 3.47
CA GLU A 606 48.50 16.12 2.52
C GLU A 606 49.78 15.29 2.68
N ASP A 607 49.64 13.97 2.79
CA ASP A 607 50.75 13.02 2.69
C ASP A 607 50.54 12.22 1.39
N GLU A 608 51.49 12.40 0.46
CA GLU A 608 51.43 11.92 -0.92
C GLU A 608 51.53 10.38 -1.00
N GLY A 609 50.39 9.74 -1.28
CA GLY A 609 50.32 8.38 -1.80
C GLY A 609 49.51 8.37 -3.09
N VAL A 610 50.15 8.10 -4.23
CA VAL A 610 49.54 8.04 -5.57
C VAL A 610 48.21 7.29 -5.54
N ALA A 611 47.11 8.03 -5.67
CA ALA A 611 45.76 7.47 -5.69
C ALA A 611 45.59 6.58 -6.92
N LYS A 612 45.19 5.31 -6.70
CA LYS A 612 44.78 4.42 -7.80
C LYS A 612 43.33 4.73 -8.15
N ASP A 613 43.07 5.22 -9.36
CA ASP A 613 41.73 5.62 -9.85
C ASP A 613 40.76 4.44 -10.14
N TYR A 614 41.08 3.22 -9.69
CA TYR A 614 40.28 2.02 -9.93
C TYR A 614 40.08 1.16 -8.68
N LYS A 615 38.96 0.45 -8.64
CA LYS A 615 38.64 -0.56 -7.61
C LYS A 615 38.92 -1.96 -8.15
N GLU A 616 39.80 -2.71 -7.50
CA GLU A 616 39.98 -4.15 -7.76
C GLU A 616 38.91 -4.97 -7.04
N ARG A 617 38.31 -5.93 -7.75
CA ARG A 617 37.26 -6.79 -7.21
C ARG A 617 37.36 -8.20 -7.81
N THR A 618 37.22 -9.22 -6.97
CA THR A 618 37.07 -10.61 -7.43
C THR A 618 35.57 -10.96 -7.47
N ILE A 619 35.08 -11.36 -8.64
CA ILE A 619 33.68 -11.70 -8.90
C ILE A 619 33.57 -13.19 -9.23
N GLY A 620 32.80 -13.95 -8.45
CA GLY A 620 32.49 -15.33 -8.81
C GLY A 620 31.39 -15.41 -9.88
N LEU A 621 31.59 -16.19 -10.94
CA LEU A 621 30.60 -16.41 -12.01
C LEU A 621 30.28 -17.91 -12.19
N ASN A 622 29.03 -18.21 -12.54
CA ASN A 622 28.62 -19.60 -12.86
C ASN A 622 29.04 -20.01 -14.29
N SER A 623 29.32 -19.04 -15.17
CA SER A 623 29.79 -19.23 -16.55
C SER A 623 30.44 -17.94 -17.06
N PRO A 624 31.35 -17.99 -18.06
CA PRO A 624 32.08 -16.83 -18.60
C PRO A 624 31.24 -15.83 -19.40
N ARG A 625 29.99 -15.59 -19.03
CA ARG A 625 29.09 -14.74 -19.83
C ARG A 625 29.16 -13.28 -19.41
N LEU A 626 29.21 -12.40 -20.40
CA LEU A 626 29.22 -10.95 -20.24
C LEU A 626 28.07 -10.43 -19.37
N ASP A 627 26.84 -10.93 -19.57
CA ASP A 627 25.66 -10.50 -18.81
C ASP A 627 25.74 -10.84 -17.32
N LEU A 628 26.36 -11.97 -16.97
CA LEU A 628 26.57 -12.37 -15.58
C LEU A 628 27.64 -11.53 -14.88
N LEU A 629 28.73 -11.19 -15.59
CA LEU A 629 29.75 -10.29 -15.07
C LEU A 629 29.17 -8.89 -14.82
N LEU A 630 28.46 -8.34 -15.80
CA LEU A 630 27.81 -7.02 -15.69
C LEU A 630 26.81 -6.98 -14.53
N GLY A 631 26.04 -8.07 -14.32
CA GLY A 631 25.11 -8.22 -13.19
C GLY A 631 25.77 -8.04 -11.83
N ARG A 632 26.90 -8.72 -11.64
CA ARG A 632 27.61 -8.71 -10.36
C ARG A 632 28.54 -7.50 -10.19
N ALA A 633 29.13 -7.01 -11.28
CA ALA A 633 30.01 -5.85 -11.27
C ALA A 633 29.23 -4.56 -10.99
N LEU A 634 28.11 -4.34 -11.69
CA LEU A 634 27.28 -3.14 -11.58
C LEU A 634 26.19 -3.25 -10.49
N ASN A 635 26.07 -4.41 -9.85
CA ASN A 635 25.05 -4.71 -8.83
C ASN A 635 23.61 -4.46 -9.33
N LYS A 636 23.34 -4.82 -10.59
CA LYS A 636 22.04 -4.63 -11.25
C LYS A 636 21.37 -5.97 -11.57
N GLY A 637 20.05 -5.99 -11.53
CA GLY A 637 19.25 -7.17 -11.87
C GLY A 637 19.34 -7.51 -13.37
N ARG A 638 19.08 -8.78 -13.71
CA ARG A 638 19.21 -9.31 -15.08
C ARG A 638 18.36 -8.56 -16.12
N ALA A 639 17.14 -8.15 -15.75
CA ALA A 639 16.24 -7.41 -16.63
C ALA A 639 16.75 -5.99 -16.93
N ALA A 640 17.36 -5.31 -15.96
CA ALA A 640 17.92 -3.98 -16.15
C ALA A 640 19.14 -4.01 -17.09
N ILE A 641 19.97 -5.06 -17.02
CA ILE A 641 21.10 -5.24 -17.94
C ILE A 641 20.62 -5.54 -19.35
N GLU A 642 19.54 -6.30 -19.47
CA GLU A 642 18.94 -6.64 -20.76
C GLU A 642 18.40 -5.41 -21.49
N GLU A 643 17.65 -4.55 -20.79
CA GLU A 643 17.20 -3.27 -21.32
C GLU A 643 18.38 -2.38 -21.76
N MET A 644 19.41 -2.29 -20.93
CA MET A 644 20.61 -1.48 -21.23
C MET A 644 21.44 -2.04 -22.40
N PHE A 645 21.42 -3.36 -22.60
CA PHE A 645 22.07 -4.02 -23.73
C PHE A 645 21.36 -3.69 -25.05
N TYR A 646 20.02 -3.76 -25.07
CA TYR A 646 19.22 -3.38 -26.24
C TYR A 646 19.25 -1.87 -26.52
N ALA A 647 19.49 -1.05 -25.50
CA ALA A 647 19.69 0.39 -25.65
C ALA A 647 21.10 0.78 -26.14
N GLY A 648 21.99 -0.18 -26.45
CA GLY A 648 23.32 0.08 -27.00
C GLY A 648 24.31 0.75 -26.03
N ARG A 649 24.09 0.64 -24.72
CA ARG A 649 24.88 1.34 -23.69
C ARG A 649 26.16 0.62 -23.25
N PHE A 650 26.54 -0.45 -23.94
CA PHE A 650 27.74 -1.23 -23.64
C PHE A 650 28.65 -1.36 -24.86
N LYS A 651 29.93 -1.04 -24.68
CA LYS A 651 31.01 -1.36 -25.63
C LYS A 651 31.95 -2.38 -24.98
N VAL A 652 32.37 -3.38 -25.73
CA VAL A 652 33.44 -4.33 -25.34
C VAL A 652 34.58 -4.10 -26.31
N ASN A 653 35.76 -3.76 -25.79
CA ASN A 653 36.96 -3.41 -26.55
C ASN A 653 36.65 -2.35 -27.64
N GLY A 654 35.87 -1.32 -27.29
CA GLY A 654 35.47 -0.25 -28.21
C GLY A 654 34.32 -0.57 -29.19
N VAL A 655 33.88 -1.83 -29.28
CA VAL A 655 32.80 -2.25 -30.20
C VAL A 655 31.48 -2.41 -29.44
N ILE A 656 30.37 -1.92 -30.00
CA ILE A 656 29.04 -2.10 -29.40
C ILE A 656 28.74 -3.59 -29.27
N ALA A 657 28.44 -4.04 -28.05
CA ALA A 657 28.19 -5.45 -27.78
C ALA A 657 26.87 -5.90 -28.44
N LYS A 658 26.94 -6.72 -29.49
CA LYS A 658 25.75 -7.23 -30.21
C LYS A 658 25.17 -8.53 -29.64
N LYS A 659 25.94 -9.26 -28.81
CA LYS A 659 25.53 -10.57 -28.25
C LYS A 659 25.70 -10.61 -26.73
N LYS A 660 24.58 -10.75 -26.01
CA LYS A 660 24.49 -10.81 -24.53
C LYS A 660 25.24 -12.01 -23.92
N ALA A 661 25.26 -13.13 -24.62
CA ALA A 661 25.93 -14.37 -24.22
C ALA A 661 27.37 -14.48 -24.75
N ALA A 662 28.01 -13.36 -25.10
CA ALA A 662 29.42 -13.36 -25.46
C ALA A 662 30.27 -13.85 -24.28
N ASN A 663 31.26 -14.69 -24.59
CA ASN A 663 32.24 -15.12 -23.61
C ASN A 663 33.21 -13.97 -23.34
N ILE A 664 33.53 -13.77 -22.07
CA ILE A 664 34.55 -12.84 -21.60
C ILE A 664 35.93 -13.50 -21.72
N HIS A 665 36.93 -12.73 -22.12
CA HIS A 665 38.33 -13.14 -22.20
C HIS A 665 39.21 -12.28 -21.28
N ASP A 666 40.42 -12.76 -21.02
CA ASP A 666 41.44 -11.99 -20.30
C ASP A 666 41.75 -10.69 -21.04
N ASN A 667 41.90 -9.60 -20.28
CA ASN A 667 42.11 -8.23 -20.77
C ASN A 667 40.95 -7.57 -21.51
N ASP A 668 39.75 -8.15 -21.53
CA ASP A 668 38.57 -7.46 -22.06
C ASP A 668 38.30 -6.16 -21.30
N GLU A 669 38.12 -5.05 -22.04
CA GLU A 669 37.70 -3.75 -21.55
C GLU A 669 36.22 -3.53 -21.88
N ILE A 670 35.40 -3.37 -20.85
CA ILE A 670 33.95 -3.24 -20.98
C ILE A 670 33.54 -1.87 -20.47
N ASP A 671 33.04 -1.02 -21.38
CA ASP A 671 32.59 0.32 -21.05
C ASP A 671 31.07 0.39 -21.00
N PHE A 672 30.57 1.00 -19.93
CA PHE A 672 29.15 1.28 -19.72
C PHE A 672 28.91 2.79 -19.71
N LEU A 673 28.05 3.28 -20.60
CA LEU A 673 27.71 4.71 -20.66
C LEU A 673 26.84 5.13 -19.47
N ILE A 674 27.35 6.05 -18.67
CA ILE A 674 26.60 6.72 -17.59
C ILE A 674 25.80 7.90 -18.18
N GLY A 675 26.44 8.75 -18.98
CA GLY A 675 25.84 9.95 -19.56
C GLY A 675 26.88 10.95 -20.08
N PRO A 676 26.49 12.15 -20.51
CA PRO A 676 27.43 13.22 -20.86
C PRO A 676 28.17 13.71 -19.60
N SER A 677 29.40 14.19 -19.78
CA SER A 677 30.20 14.74 -18.67
C SER A 677 29.56 16.02 -18.13
N PRO A 678 29.43 16.16 -16.80
CA PRO A 678 28.88 17.37 -16.18
C PRO A 678 29.75 18.61 -16.44
N ASP A 679 31.06 18.42 -16.67
CA ASP A 679 32.01 19.52 -16.88
C ASP A 679 32.13 19.93 -18.36
N ASN A 680 31.87 19.01 -19.30
CA ASN A 680 31.89 19.30 -20.73
C ASN A 680 30.93 18.38 -21.52
N PRO A 681 29.83 18.92 -22.11
CA PRO A 681 28.83 18.14 -22.82
C PRO A 681 29.34 17.36 -24.05
N GLU A 682 30.52 17.70 -24.58
CA GLU A 682 31.13 17.00 -25.72
C GLU A 682 31.72 15.63 -25.33
N PHE A 683 32.01 15.41 -24.05
CA PHE A 683 32.60 14.18 -23.54
C PHE A 683 31.55 13.29 -22.89
N SER A 684 31.74 11.97 -22.94
CA SER A 684 30.90 10.99 -22.28
C SER A 684 31.58 10.42 -21.05
N VAL A 685 30.84 10.20 -19.98
CA VAL A 685 31.32 9.51 -18.77
C VAL A 685 30.90 8.04 -18.84
N VAL A 686 31.88 7.14 -18.74
CA VAL A 686 31.68 5.70 -18.75
C VAL A 686 32.19 5.06 -17.47
N THR A 687 31.56 3.96 -17.04
CA THR A 687 32.17 3.02 -16.10
C THR A 687 32.95 1.99 -16.89
N ARG A 688 34.28 1.94 -16.73
CA ARG A 688 35.14 0.94 -17.39
C ARG A 688 35.39 -0.25 -16.46
N ILE A 689 35.19 -1.45 -16.97
CA ILE A 689 35.50 -2.71 -16.29
C ILE A 689 36.56 -3.45 -17.12
N LYS A 690 37.77 -3.61 -16.59
CA LYS A 690 38.83 -4.40 -17.22
C LYS A 690 38.96 -5.75 -16.54
N VAL A 691 38.93 -6.82 -17.33
CA VAL A 691 39.12 -8.19 -16.85
C VAL A 691 40.61 -8.46 -16.74
N VAL A 692 41.11 -8.65 -15.53
CA VAL A 692 42.56 -8.83 -15.26
C VAL A 692 42.95 -10.30 -15.42
N SER A 693 42.16 -11.21 -14.89
CA SER A 693 42.42 -12.65 -14.99
C SER A 693 41.13 -13.47 -14.87
N TYR A 694 41.07 -14.55 -15.65
CA TYR A 694 39.97 -15.50 -15.72
C TYR A 694 40.48 -16.95 -15.64
N ASP A 695 40.35 -17.59 -14.47
CA ASP A 695 40.79 -18.99 -14.27
C ASP A 695 39.63 -20.00 -14.35
N LEU A 696 39.53 -20.69 -15.49
CA LEU A 696 38.57 -21.78 -15.74
C LEU A 696 38.89 -23.08 -14.99
N ARG A 697 40.11 -23.25 -14.48
CA ARG A 697 40.57 -24.50 -13.85
C ARG A 697 40.42 -24.47 -12.33
N SER A 698 40.32 -23.27 -11.74
CA SER A 698 40.04 -23.04 -10.32
C SER A 698 38.54 -22.90 -10.05
N ALA A 699 37.77 -23.98 -10.20
CA ALA A 699 36.41 -23.99 -9.66
C ALA A 699 36.49 -23.99 -8.12
N THR A 700 35.93 -22.96 -7.49
CA THR A 700 35.78 -22.93 -6.01
C THR A 700 34.91 -24.11 -5.55
N LYS A 701 35.01 -24.53 -4.27
CA LYS A 701 34.17 -25.61 -3.69
C LYS A 701 32.65 -25.42 -3.88
N THR A 702 32.22 -24.21 -4.26
CA THR A 702 30.85 -23.79 -4.54
C THR A 702 30.45 -23.79 -6.03
N GLY A 703 31.33 -24.21 -6.96
CA GLY A 703 31.04 -24.26 -8.40
C GLY A 703 31.05 -22.90 -9.13
N LEU A 704 31.64 -21.87 -8.52
CA LEU A 704 31.80 -20.52 -9.08
C LEU A 704 33.25 -20.31 -9.54
N PHE A 705 33.44 -19.75 -10.73
CA PHE A 705 34.74 -19.35 -11.29
C PHE A 705 35.08 -17.92 -10.84
N PRO A 706 36.21 -17.70 -10.15
CA PRO A 706 36.64 -16.36 -9.76
C PRO A 706 37.16 -15.58 -10.96
N VAL A 707 36.72 -14.34 -11.12
CA VAL A 707 37.18 -13.41 -12.16
C VAL A 707 37.69 -12.15 -11.48
N GLU A 708 38.95 -11.79 -11.73
CA GLU A 708 39.52 -10.55 -11.20
C GLU A 708 39.24 -9.41 -12.17
N VAL A 709 38.64 -8.34 -11.66
CA VAL A 709 38.31 -7.15 -12.47
C VAL A 709 38.80 -5.87 -11.80
N ARG A 710 39.18 -4.90 -12.62
CA ARG A 710 39.40 -3.50 -12.24
C ARG A 710 38.26 -2.65 -12.75
N ILE A 711 37.68 -1.85 -11.87
CA ILE A 711 36.51 -1.02 -12.18
C ILE A 711 36.86 0.45 -11.96
N TRP A 712 36.79 1.24 -13.03
CA TRP A 712 36.82 2.70 -12.99
C TRP A 712 35.37 3.19 -12.99
N PRO A 713 34.87 3.78 -11.89
CA PRO A 713 33.47 4.14 -11.77
C PRO A 713 33.05 5.28 -12.71
N ALA A 714 33.95 6.23 -12.97
CA ALA A 714 33.74 7.36 -13.87
C ALA A 714 35.03 7.67 -14.63
N LEU A 715 35.05 7.33 -15.92
CA LEU A 715 36.12 7.64 -16.86
C LEU A 715 35.53 8.54 -17.95
N VAL A 716 36.20 9.65 -18.25
CA VAL A 716 35.79 10.56 -19.32
C VAL A 716 36.36 10.03 -20.65
N VAL A 717 35.51 9.84 -21.65
CA VAL A 717 35.86 9.39 -23.00
C VAL A 717 35.29 10.34 -24.06
N THR A 718 36.07 10.58 -25.10
CA THR A 718 35.75 11.48 -26.24
C THR A 718 34.74 10.84 -27.19
N ASP A 719 34.91 9.56 -27.53
CA ASP A 719 34.35 9.00 -28.78
C ASP A 719 33.32 7.89 -28.54
N TRP A 720 32.33 8.14 -27.68
CA TRP A 720 31.27 7.15 -27.47
C TRP A 720 30.40 6.93 -28.73
N LYS A 721 30.22 7.96 -29.56
CA LYS A 721 29.34 7.93 -30.74
C LYS A 721 29.99 7.41 -32.03
N GLU A 722 31.31 7.32 -32.11
CA GLU A 722 32.00 6.82 -33.29
C GLU A 722 32.08 5.28 -33.22
N GLU A 723 31.65 4.60 -34.30
CA GLU A 723 32.05 3.21 -34.53
C GLU A 723 33.52 3.24 -34.99
N PRO A 724 34.41 2.41 -34.42
CA PRO A 724 35.78 2.35 -34.92
C PRO A 724 35.74 1.99 -36.42
N GLU A 725 36.43 2.78 -37.24
CA GLU A 725 36.69 2.41 -38.63
C GLU A 725 37.29 1.00 -38.63
N LYS A 726 36.74 0.13 -39.49
CA LYS A 726 37.34 -1.19 -39.73
C LYS A 726 38.73 -0.93 -40.32
N GLU A 727 39.78 -1.18 -39.53
CA GLU A 727 41.08 -1.50 -40.11
C GLU A 727 40.95 -2.89 -40.77
N ASP A 728 41.17 -2.92 -42.08
CA ASP A 728 41.16 -4.10 -42.95
C ASP A 728 42.25 -5.13 -42.61
#